data_AF-A0AAN0JKG9-F1
#
_entry.id   AF-A0AAN0JKG9-F1
#
_cell.length_a   1.000
_cell.length_b   1.000
_cell.length_c   1.000
_cell.angle_alpha   90.00
_cell.angle_beta   90.00
_cell.angle_gamma   90.00
#
_symmetry.space_group_name_H-M   'P 1'
#
loop_
_entity.id
_entity.type
_entity.pdbx_description
1 polymer ?
#
loop_
_entity_poly.entity_id
_entity_poly.type
_entity_poly.pdbx_seq_one_letter_code
_entity_poly.pdbx_strand_id
1 'polypeptide(L)'
;MASVVMVVMVMVMFFMVMVVMVMVSVVMRPNGIDTSSYEKALKEQGSADVAYARLMLLGSAGTGKTSLKRSLMEEPVNPHTTSTIVSDVSSVRPFGHKWQTRGNRWREATEEDELEEIARLFKSFNSKSSSHHASVLSAEYSHNESDALVSTSSIASDLNVEICIKLILERASSTDQKTESLVQPFLHIWDCGGQPVFLEILPAFLTPRTMFLLLFDASKDFRERWQSRQNTPDGEVLFGEVVNESTSDLMVKWMSTIHSYLMKPNKDDTSPSLYCIGTRGDKLKGRKKEQIKKQIKSLYKEKEFSDLIKDVLIIDNTTSGKGGREDPSISELRGAIDTFINTLVVPTPVNWVLFRKVFQELGRNIISVSDAIAIGAACHIPARDVPAVLKFYHELGAVLYYSQIKGLKNKVILSPKWFVGIIGKAFPLDKGWSETYRWYLLQNNGILIQPLYEEIWQSSGIDPEEIIELLVHFRLAAPVQTELSRFKHYFLPAVLPGYTGDPNEVRPGYKLRASPVHITFSTGYVPPGFFTRLATAVATNANVKLNFDNIYAAPATPGFLDRLAITMNLRSKVERRSIYRNRVCFSYGRPSDDFVLTDINNAIQVNVLRYVSESRHPFSFKTVCQQILKLLDDCCQQVEETLILYHGHHNDQSSRKIQYVCQCNPSSEVHYIKDIDVENQTCSDPVYCKKERRPRSLTNNESLWFKERTKYLPQGKQLQVETSPRLVDMEEDGNVDDVDDDDDDTTLLIQEDKSTTNYSPTQISESNDDQRKVILTIRNLVEIKQVLKDCHFQAKKWIDLGLYLGLFYSNLKTIETNYSRDAEQCLTECLALWLTEDIEATWEKLAIAVDEVGETSVAGYIRSRKVLVHFV
;
A
#
# COMPACT_ATOMS: atom_id res chain seq x y z
N MET A 1 48.85 -33.54 -36.27
CA MET A 1 48.44 -32.81 -35.05
C MET A 1 47.56 -31.60 -35.35
N ALA A 2 48.03 -30.59 -36.11
CA ALA A 2 47.30 -29.34 -36.34
C ALA A 2 45.82 -29.51 -36.73
N SER A 3 45.50 -30.38 -37.69
CA SER A 3 44.11 -30.63 -38.12
C SER A 3 43.21 -31.22 -37.02
N VAL A 4 43.76 -32.04 -36.12
CA VAL A 4 43.03 -32.60 -34.97
C VAL A 4 42.78 -31.53 -33.92
N VAL A 5 43.77 -30.67 -33.65
CA VAL A 5 43.62 -29.52 -32.74
C VAL A 5 42.58 -28.54 -33.28
N MET A 6 42.54 -28.31 -34.59
CA MET A 6 41.54 -27.42 -35.19
C MET A 6 40.12 -28.00 -35.12
N VAL A 7 39.94 -29.31 -35.38
CA VAL A 7 38.64 -29.97 -35.22
C VAL A 7 38.20 -29.98 -33.75
N VAL A 8 39.10 -30.22 -32.80
CA VAL A 8 38.80 -30.15 -31.36
C VAL A 8 38.47 -28.72 -30.93
N MET A 9 39.20 -27.69 -31.40
CA MET A 9 38.84 -26.28 -31.15
C MET A 9 37.47 -25.92 -31.71
N VAL A 10 37.15 -26.35 -32.94
CA VAL A 10 35.84 -26.09 -33.55
C VAL A 10 34.74 -26.83 -32.79
N MET A 11 34.93 -28.08 -32.39
CA MET A 11 33.97 -28.81 -31.55
C MET A 11 33.82 -28.18 -30.16
N VAL A 12 34.91 -27.73 -29.52
CA VAL A 12 34.87 -27.06 -28.20
C VAL A 12 34.21 -25.68 -28.31
N MET A 13 34.43 -24.92 -29.38
CA MET A 13 33.70 -23.68 -29.65
C MET A 13 32.22 -23.96 -29.93
N PHE A 14 31.89 -24.99 -30.72
CA PHE A 14 30.50 -25.37 -30.98
C PHE A 14 29.80 -25.82 -29.69
N PHE A 15 30.49 -26.59 -28.84
CA PHE A 15 29.98 -27.03 -27.53
C PHE A 15 29.88 -25.87 -26.54
N MET A 16 30.81 -24.91 -26.52
CA MET A 16 30.67 -23.67 -25.74
C MET A 16 29.51 -22.81 -26.25
N VAL A 17 29.35 -22.63 -27.56
CA VAL A 17 28.21 -21.87 -28.12
C VAL A 17 26.90 -22.58 -27.82
N MET A 18 26.84 -23.91 -27.91
CA MET A 18 25.63 -24.67 -27.58
C MET A 18 25.35 -24.67 -26.06
N VAL A 19 26.36 -24.76 -25.21
CA VAL A 19 26.23 -24.63 -23.74
C VAL A 19 25.86 -23.20 -23.34
N VAL A 20 26.36 -22.17 -24.03
CA VAL A 20 25.97 -20.77 -23.82
C VAL A 20 24.53 -20.54 -24.31
N MET A 21 24.12 -21.04 -25.47
CA MET A 21 22.72 -20.95 -25.92
C MET A 21 21.76 -21.73 -25.00
N VAL A 22 22.16 -22.91 -24.53
CA VAL A 22 21.40 -23.69 -23.54
C VAL A 22 21.38 -22.98 -22.19
N MET A 23 22.48 -22.39 -21.70
CA MET A 23 22.47 -21.62 -20.46
C MET A 23 21.66 -20.32 -20.58
N VAL A 24 21.73 -19.59 -21.68
CA VAL A 24 20.85 -18.44 -21.96
C VAL A 24 19.38 -18.89 -21.99
N SER A 25 19.07 -20.06 -22.55
CA SER A 25 17.73 -20.66 -22.52
C SER A 25 17.30 -21.18 -21.14
N VAL A 26 18.24 -21.47 -20.24
CA VAL A 26 18.00 -21.95 -18.86
C VAL A 26 17.88 -20.78 -17.86
N VAL A 27 18.59 -19.67 -18.11
CA VAL A 27 18.66 -18.50 -17.20
C VAL A 27 17.54 -17.49 -17.47
N MET A 28 17.01 -17.42 -18.69
CA MET A 28 15.90 -16.53 -19.08
C MET A 28 14.49 -17.09 -18.75
N ARG A 29 14.37 -18.16 -17.94
CA ARG A 29 13.12 -18.89 -17.73
C ARG A 29 12.10 -18.08 -16.88
N PRO A 30 10.87 -17.86 -17.37
CA PRO A 30 9.77 -17.39 -16.51
C PRO A 30 9.43 -18.42 -15.44
N ASN A 31 9.26 -17.97 -14.19
CA ASN A 31 9.14 -18.86 -13.04
C ASN A 31 7.75 -19.52 -13.01
N GLY A 32 7.68 -20.81 -13.35
CA GLY A 32 6.45 -21.60 -13.25
C GLY A 32 5.68 -21.80 -14.56
N ILE A 33 6.33 -21.64 -15.71
CA ILE A 33 5.86 -22.31 -16.94
C ILE A 33 6.39 -23.74 -16.91
N ASP A 34 5.56 -24.72 -17.25
CA ASP A 34 6.03 -26.07 -17.56
C ASP A 34 7.08 -25.93 -18.67
N THR A 35 8.33 -26.27 -18.36
CA THR A 35 9.46 -26.02 -19.26
C THR A 35 9.28 -26.75 -20.59
N SER A 36 8.50 -27.84 -20.59
CA SER A 36 8.13 -28.55 -21.81
C SER A 36 7.20 -27.76 -22.72
N SER A 37 6.26 -26.94 -22.21
CA SER A 37 5.26 -26.26 -23.04
C SER A 37 5.83 -25.03 -23.77
N TYR A 38 6.69 -24.24 -23.11
CA TYR A 38 7.39 -23.12 -23.75
C TYR A 38 8.43 -23.59 -24.77
N GLU A 39 9.27 -24.58 -24.43
CA GLU A 39 10.25 -25.14 -25.37
C GLU A 39 9.58 -25.84 -26.57
N LYS A 40 8.40 -26.46 -26.35
CA LYS A 40 7.57 -27.04 -27.41
C LYS A 40 7.00 -25.94 -28.31
N ALA A 41 6.40 -24.88 -27.74
CA ALA A 41 5.85 -23.76 -28.51
C ALA A 41 6.90 -23.10 -29.40
N LEU A 42 8.12 -22.86 -28.90
CA LEU A 42 9.23 -22.31 -29.70
C LEU A 42 9.62 -23.22 -30.88
N LYS A 43 9.58 -24.55 -30.70
CA LYS A 43 9.92 -25.53 -31.75
C LYS A 43 8.81 -25.67 -32.80
N GLU A 44 7.55 -25.65 -32.37
CA GLU A 44 6.38 -25.88 -33.25
C GLU A 44 5.92 -24.61 -33.97
N GLN A 45 6.03 -23.44 -33.32
CA GLN A 45 5.46 -22.17 -33.80
C GLN A 45 6.54 -21.18 -34.31
N GLY A 46 7.81 -21.57 -34.22
CA GLY A 46 8.95 -20.66 -34.42
C GLY A 46 9.05 -19.58 -33.34
N SER A 47 10.08 -18.74 -33.45
CA SER A 47 10.40 -17.71 -32.46
C SER A 47 10.63 -16.33 -33.07
N ALA A 48 10.17 -15.31 -32.35
CA ALA A 48 10.48 -13.91 -32.53
C ALA A 48 11.45 -13.46 -31.44
N ASP A 49 12.54 -12.78 -31.79
CA ASP A 49 13.45 -12.19 -30.79
C ASP A 49 12.88 -10.86 -30.29
N VAL A 50 12.33 -10.87 -29.07
CA VAL A 50 11.67 -9.70 -28.48
C VAL A 50 12.42 -9.28 -27.22
N ALA A 51 12.74 -7.98 -27.13
CA ALA A 51 13.40 -7.42 -25.95
C ALA A 51 12.40 -6.62 -25.13
N TYR A 52 11.95 -7.19 -24.01
CA TYR A 52 11.05 -6.52 -23.08
C TYR A 52 11.84 -5.90 -21.93
N ALA A 53 11.87 -4.57 -21.89
CA ALA A 53 12.57 -3.80 -20.87
C ALA A 53 11.62 -2.83 -20.18
N ARG A 54 11.80 -2.66 -18.86
CA ARG A 54 11.16 -1.59 -18.09
C ARG A 54 12.18 -0.54 -17.70
N LEU A 55 11.79 0.74 -17.79
CA LEU A 55 12.57 1.87 -17.30
C LEU A 55 11.75 2.58 -16.21
N MET A 56 12.17 2.47 -14.95
CA MET A 56 11.47 3.12 -13.83
C MET A 56 12.19 4.40 -13.42
N LEU A 57 11.50 5.53 -13.53
CA LEU A 57 11.96 6.85 -13.07
C LEU A 57 11.55 7.04 -11.61
N LEU A 58 12.52 7.01 -10.69
CA LEU A 58 12.32 7.12 -9.24
C LEU A 58 12.88 8.44 -8.70
N GLY A 59 12.41 8.87 -7.52
CA GLY A 59 12.86 10.08 -6.83
C GLY A 59 11.71 11.03 -6.47
N SER A 60 12.00 12.04 -5.64
CA SER A 60 10.99 12.94 -5.07
C SER A 60 10.24 13.81 -6.11
N ALA A 61 9.11 14.40 -5.72
CA ALA A 61 8.29 15.21 -6.61
C ALA A 61 9.00 16.51 -7.03
N GLY A 62 8.90 16.88 -8.31
CA GLY A 62 9.55 18.08 -8.86
C GLY A 62 11.05 17.96 -9.19
N THR A 63 11.66 16.78 -9.08
CA THR A 63 13.07 16.52 -9.50
C THR A 63 13.28 16.45 -11.00
N GLY A 64 12.22 16.51 -11.82
CA GLY A 64 12.32 16.53 -13.29
C GLY A 64 12.21 15.17 -13.98
N LYS A 65 11.55 14.18 -13.37
CA LYS A 65 11.34 12.84 -13.94
C LYS A 65 10.63 12.86 -15.29
N THR A 66 9.48 13.52 -15.36
CA THR A 66 8.73 13.76 -16.60
C THR A 66 9.55 14.57 -17.63
N SER A 67 10.37 15.52 -17.17
CA SER A 67 11.30 16.26 -18.05
C SER A 67 12.41 15.38 -18.63
N LEU A 68 12.92 14.39 -17.86
CA LEU A 68 13.89 13.42 -18.37
C LEU A 68 13.23 12.42 -19.33
N LYS A 69 12.00 11.97 -19.07
CA LYS A 69 11.21 11.16 -20.02
C LYS A 69 11.11 11.87 -21.38
N ARG A 70 10.76 13.17 -21.38
CA ARG A 70 10.77 14.02 -22.59
C ARG A 70 12.15 14.10 -23.24
N SER A 71 13.22 14.21 -22.45
CA SER A 71 14.59 14.22 -22.99
C SER A 71 15.02 12.91 -23.64
N LEU A 72 14.63 11.75 -23.10
CA LEU A 72 14.88 10.48 -23.77
C LEU A 72 14.19 10.42 -25.15
N MET A 73 13.01 11.03 -25.28
CA MET A 73 12.23 11.17 -26.52
C MET A 73 12.69 12.30 -27.46
N GLU A 74 13.84 12.94 -27.20
CA GLU A 74 14.35 14.12 -27.94
C GLU A 74 13.36 15.31 -27.99
N GLU A 75 12.41 15.38 -27.07
CA GLU A 75 11.45 16.46 -27.03
C GLU A 75 12.02 17.71 -26.35
N PRO A 76 11.68 18.93 -26.82
CA PRO A 76 12.01 20.16 -26.11
C PRO A 76 11.43 20.16 -24.68
N VAL A 77 12.13 20.85 -23.78
CA VAL A 77 11.65 21.10 -22.41
C VAL A 77 10.36 21.90 -22.44
N ASN A 78 9.31 21.36 -21.83
CA ASN A 78 8.08 22.09 -21.55
C ASN A 78 8.14 22.65 -20.11
N PRO A 79 8.21 23.97 -19.89
CA PRO A 79 8.23 24.55 -18.55
C PRO A 79 6.89 24.37 -17.81
N HIS A 80 5.80 24.14 -18.52
CA HIS A 80 4.45 23.88 -17.99
C HIS A 80 4.15 22.37 -17.86
N THR A 81 5.19 21.53 -17.72
CA THR A 81 4.97 20.10 -17.48
C THR A 81 4.27 19.91 -16.13
N THR A 82 3.04 19.40 -16.18
CA THR A 82 2.24 19.03 -15.00
C THR A 82 2.94 17.92 -14.21
N SER A 83 2.68 17.84 -12.91
CA SER A 83 3.28 16.79 -12.10
C SER A 83 2.52 15.49 -12.19
N THR A 84 3.23 14.41 -12.53
CA THR A 84 2.72 13.04 -12.49
C THR A 84 2.17 12.74 -11.10
N ILE A 85 0.84 12.56 -11.01
CA ILE A 85 0.12 12.33 -9.75
C ILE A 85 0.49 10.94 -9.23
N VAL A 86 0.10 9.89 -9.95
CA VAL A 86 0.24 8.48 -9.52
C VAL A 86 1.39 7.80 -10.25
N SER A 87 1.22 7.57 -11.56
CA SER A 87 2.28 7.20 -12.52
C SER A 87 1.78 7.47 -13.94
N ASP A 88 2.68 7.85 -14.83
CA ASP A 88 2.44 7.91 -16.27
C ASP A 88 3.30 6.85 -16.98
N VAL A 89 2.66 5.70 -17.24
CA VAL A 89 3.25 4.59 -18.00
C VAL A 89 3.08 4.85 -19.49
N SER A 90 4.18 4.81 -20.25
CA SER A 90 4.19 4.89 -21.72
C SER A 90 4.94 3.71 -22.33
N SER A 91 4.41 3.20 -23.44
CA SER A 91 5.09 2.20 -24.28
C SER A 91 5.90 2.93 -25.34
N VAL A 92 7.21 3.05 -25.11
CA VAL A 92 8.13 3.79 -25.98
C VAL A 92 8.95 2.81 -26.81
N ARG A 93 9.25 3.21 -28.04
CA ARG A 93 10.15 2.48 -28.94
C ARG A 93 11.38 3.34 -29.26
N PRO A 94 12.60 2.81 -29.06
CA PRO A 94 13.83 3.48 -29.46
C PRO A 94 14.06 3.31 -30.97
N PHE A 95 13.40 4.15 -31.78
CA PHE A 95 13.70 4.22 -33.21
C PHE A 95 15.00 5.01 -33.45
N GLY A 96 15.84 4.54 -34.38
CA GLY A 96 16.95 5.33 -34.93
C GLY A 96 18.39 4.88 -34.65
N HIS A 97 18.61 3.80 -33.90
CA HIS A 97 19.98 3.28 -33.70
C HIS A 97 20.17 1.86 -34.25
N LYS A 98 20.97 1.79 -35.33
CA LYS A 98 21.41 0.63 -36.12
C LYS A 98 20.36 -0.28 -36.76
N TRP A 99 19.14 -0.35 -36.25
CA TRP A 99 18.21 -1.43 -36.58
C TRP A 99 16.87 -1.04 -37.24
N GLN A 100 16.64 0.23 -37.60
CA GLN A 100 15.53 0.65 -38.46
C GLN A 100 15.80 2.00 -39.14
N THR A 101 15.23 2.20 -40.34
CA THR A 101 15.54 3.33 -41.25
C THR A 101 14.50 4.46 -41.26
N ARG A 102 13.52 4.46 -40.35
CA ARG A 102 12.52 5.53 -40.21
C ARG A 102 12.64 6.24 -38.85
N GLY A 103 13.21 7.44 -38.88
CA GLY A 103 13.31 8.34 -37.74
C GLY A 103 14.55 8.10 -36.89
N ASN A 104 15.26 9.18 -36.54
CA ASN A 104 16.45 9.14 -35.69
C ASN A 104 16.12 9.33 -34.20
N ARG A 105 14.85 9.19 -33.78
CA ARG A 105 14.37 9.61 -32.45
C ARG A 105 13.45 8.58 -31.83
N TRP A 106 13.53 8.46 -30.51
CA TRP A 106 12.58 7.67 -29.72
C TRP A 106 11.19 8.33 -29.73
N ARG A 107 10.12 7.52 -29.84
CA ARG A 107 8.72 7.99 -29.74
C ARG A 107 7.83 6.96 -29.05
N GLU A 108 6.66 7.40 -28.58
CA GLU A 108 5.59 6.50 -28.16
C GLU A 108 5.13 5.66 -29.36
N ALA A 109 4.87 4.36 -29.15
CA ALA A 109 4.52 3.44 -30.22
C ALA A 109 3.11 3.71 -30.76
N THR A 110 2.96 3.81 -32.08
CA THR A 110 1.65 3.95 -32.74
C THR A 110 1.09 2.59 -33.18
N GLU A 111 -0.21 2.53 -33.49
CA GLU A 111 -0.86 1.31 -34.03
C GLU A 111 -0.13 0.81 -35.29
N GLU A 112 0.32 1.70 -36.17
CA GLU A 112 1.06 1.33 -37.38
C GLU A 112 2.43 0.72 -37.08
N ASP A 113 3.13 1.20 -36.04
CA ASP A 113 4.41 0.62 -35.60
C ASP A 113 4.21 -0.82 -35.10
N GLU A 114 3.08 -1.09 -34.44
CA GLU A 114 2.70 -2.41 -33.93
C GLU A 114 2.24 -3.37 -35.05
N LEU A 115 1.61 -2.86 -36.10
CA LEU A 115 1.23 -3.65 -37.28
C LEU A 115 2.44 -4.01 -38.16
N GLU A 116 3.39 -3.08 -38.32
CA GLU A 116 4.61 -3.30 -39.10
C GLU A 116 5.53 -4.35 -38.45
N GLU A 117 5.51 -4.45 -37.12
CA GLU A 117 6.12 -5.56 -36.37
C GLU A 117 5.54 -6.91 -36.80
N ILE A 118 4.21 -7.05 -36.77
CA ILE A 118 3.51 -8.32 -37.07
C ILE A 118 3.76 -8.75 -38.52
N ALA A 119 3.74 -7.79 -39.46
CA ALA A 119 4.09 -7.99 -40.86
C ALA A 119 5.49 -8.62 -41.03
N ARG A 120 6.48 -8.10 -40.30
CA ARG A 120 7.85 -8.64 -40.31
C ARG A 120 7.91 -10.04 -39.72
N LEU A 121 7.21 -10.30 -38.60
CA LEU A 121 7.20 -11.61 -37.96
C LEU A 121 6.62 -12.69 -38.89
N PHE A 122 5.44 -12.48 -39.48
CA PHE A 122 4.85 -13.45 -40.42
C PHE A 122 5.69 -13.64 -41.69
N LYS A 123 6.30 -12.58 -42.24
CA LYS A 123 7.25 -12.71 -43.36
C LYS A 123 8.50 -13.51 -43.00
N SER A 124 9.01 -13.36 -41.77
CA SER A 124 10.17 -14.14 -41.28
C SER A 124 9.86 -15.63 -41.06
N PHE A 125 8.61 -15.97 -40.78
CA PHE A 125 8.16 -17.36 -40.63
C PHE A 125 7.97 -18.05 -41.99
N ASN A 126 7.30 -17.38 -42.93
CA ASN A 126 7.03 -17.90 -44.29
C ASN A 126 8.31 -18.14 -45.11
N SER A 127 9.44 -17.53 -44.75
CA SER A 127 10.74 -17.75 -45.39
C SER A 127 11.59 -18.87 -44.76
N LYS A 128 11.20 -19.37 -43.58
CA LYS A 128 11.93 -20.43 -42.84
C LYS A 128 11.22 -21.79 -42.87
N SER A 129 9.94 -21.84 -43.19
CA SER A 129 9.18 -23.10 -43.25
C SER A 129 9.39 -23.86 -44.57
N SER A 130 10.05 -25.01 -44.49
CA SER A 130 10.09 -26.04 -45.54
C SER A 130 9.60 -27.42 -45.04
N SER A 131 9.01 -27.46 -43.84
CA SER A 131 8.55 -28.68 -43.15
C SER A 131 7.06 -28.61 -42.81
N HIS A 132 6.34 -29.71 -43.02
CA HIS A 132 4.87 -29.87 -42.98
C HIS A 132 4.15 -29.66 -41.62
N HIS A 133 4.51 -28.64 -40.84
CA HIS A 133 3.73 -28.24 -39.66
C HIS A 133 2.83 -27.04 -39.98
N ALA A 134 1.56 -27.14 -39.58
CA ALA A 134 0.50 -26.21 -39.96
C ALA A 134 0.84 -24.77 -39.56
N SER A 135 1.03 -23.91 -40.56
CA SER A 135 1.15 -22.48 -40.32
C SER A 135 -0.22 -21.88 -40.02
N VAL A 136 -0.20 -20.77 -39.27
CA VAL A 136 -1.36 -19.88 -39.02
C VAL A 136 -2.02 -19.39 -40.34
N LEU A 137 -1.36 -19.57 -41.49
CA LEU A 137 -1.82 -19.19 -42.82
C LEU A 137 -2.21 -20.39 -43.73
N SER A 138 -2.09 -21.62 -43.26
CA SER A 138 -2.35 -22.85 -44.05
C SER A 138 -3.50 -23.71 -43.52
N ALA A 139 -4.00 -23.41 -42.33
CA ALA A 139 -5.31 -23.86 -41.88
C ALA A 139 -6.36 -22.81 -42.32
N GLU A 140 -6.86 -22.95 -43.55
CA GLU A 140 -8.24 -22.51 -43.80
C GLU A 140 -9.15 -23.19 -42.76
N TYR A 141 -10.15 -22.45 -42.27
CA TYR A 141 -11.10 -22.83 -41.22
C TYR A 141 -11.63 -24.27 -41.38
N SER A 142 -10.92 -25.21 -40.79
CA SER A 142 -11.25 -26.64 -40.81
C SER A 142 -11.90 -26.97 -39.49
N HIS A 143 -13.23 -26.86 -39.47
CA HIS A 143 -14.08 -27.35 -38.39
C HIS A 143 -13.72 -28.79 -38.06
N ASN A 144 -13.10 -29.01 -36.90
CA ASN A 144 -13.06 -30.31 -36.24
C ASN A 144 -13.60 -30.12 -34.83
N GLU A 145 -14.89 -30.40 -34.70
CA GLU A 145 -15.63 -30.29 -33.46
C GLU A 145 -15.09 -31.29 -32.43
N SER A 146 -14.84 -30.80 -31.22
CA SER A 146 -14.83 -31.60 -30.01
C SER A 146 -15.47 -30.77 -28.91
N ASP A 147 -16.29 -31.40 -28.07
CA ASP A 147 -17.37 -30.74 -27.31
C ASP A 147 -16.93 -29.66 -26.30
N ALA A 148 -15.62 -29.53 -26.04
CA ALA A 148 -15.07 -28.44 -25.23
C ALA A 148 -14.88 -27.10 -26.00
N LEU A 149 -14.89 -27.11 -27.34
CA LEU A 149 -14.60 -25.93 -28.18
C LEU A 149 -15.82 -25.03 -28.44
N VAL A 150 -17.04 -25.58 -28.33
CA VAL A 150 -18.30 -24.88 -28.67
C VAL A 150 -18.54 -23.65 -27.80
N SER A 151 -18.09 -23.67 -26.53
CA SER A 151 -18.17 -22.53 -25.62
C SER A 151 -17.08 -21.46 -25.89
N THR A 152 -15.92 -21.85 -26.43
CA THR A 152 -14.86 -20.88 -26.79
C THR A 152 -15.16 -20.13 -28.07
N SER A 153 -15.86 -20.74 -29.03
CA SER A 153 -16.24 -20.07 -30.28
C SER A 153 -17.24 -18.93 -30.08
N SER A 154 -18.24 -19.08 -29.20
CA SER A 154 -19.20 -18.00 -28.95
C SER A 154 -18.57 -16.80 -28.23
N ILE A 155 -17.68 -17.06 -27.26
CA ILE A 155 -16.94 -16.01 -26.55
C ILE A 155 -15.99 -15.28 -27.53
N ALA A 156 -15.33 -16.01 -28.43
CA ALA A 156 -14.47 -15.41 -29.46
C ALA A 156 -15.27 -14.54 -30.45
N SER A 157 -16.51 -14.91 -30.80
CA SER A 157 -17.39 -14.07 -31.62
C SER A 157 -17.90 -12.82 -30.87
N ASP A 158 -18.28 -12.93 -29.60
CA ASP A 158 -18.75 -11.79 -28.78
C ASP A 158 -17.64 -10.74 -28.54
N LEU A 159 -16.39 -11.17 -28.58
CA LEU A 159 -15.19 -10.32 -28.51
C LEU A 159 -14.69 -9.86 -29.88
N ASN A 160 -15.30 -10.29 -30.99
CA ASN A 160 -14.83 -10.09 -32.37
C ASN A 160 -13.36 -10.51 -32.61
N VAL A 161 -12.85 -11.49 -31.84
CA VAL A 161 -11.43 -11.92 -31.87
C VAL A 161 -10.99 -12.33 -33.26
N GLU A 162 -11.85 -13.07 -33.96
CA GLU A 162 -11.60 -13.59 -35.29
C GLU A 162 -11.49 -12.45 -36.33
N ILE A 163 -12.30 -11.40 -36.17
CA ILE A 163 -12.21 -10.17 -36.96
C ILE A 163 -10.93 -9.40 -36.62
N CYS A 164 -10.56 -9.28 -35.34
CA CYS A 164 -9.29 -8.64 -34.93
C CYS A 164 -8.08 -9.37 -35.54
N ILE A 165 -8.01 -10.70 -35.43
CA ILE A 165 -6.95 -11.52 -36.02
C ILE A 165 -6.92 -11.34 -37.55
N LYS A 166 -8.09 -11.36 -38.21
CA LYS A 166 -8.19 -11.14 -39.65
C LYS A 166 -7.69 -9.75 -40.07
N LEU A 167 -8.11 -8.69 -39.37
CA LEU A 167 -7.64 -7.32 -39.61
C LEU A 167 -6.13 -7.19 -39.41
N ILE A 168 -5.59 -7.78 -38.34
CA ILE A 168 -4.15 -7.85 -38.07
C ILE A 168 -3.42 -8.51 -39.27
N LEU A 169 -3.90 -9.67 -39.74
CA LEU A 169 -3.30 -10.42 -40.85
C LEU A 169 -3.41 -9.70 -42.21
N GLU A 170 -4.56 -9.08 -42.51
CA GLU A 170 -4.77 -8.30 -43.73
C GLU A 170 -3.85 -7.06 -43.77
N ARG A 171 -3.76 -6.31 -42.66
CA ARG A 171 -2.85 -5.17 -42.50
C ARG A 171 -1.37 -5.60 -42.57
N ALA A 172 -1.03 -6.75 -41.99
CA ALA A 172 0.31 -7.33 -42.04
C ALA A 172 0.72 -7.82 -43.45
N SER A 173 -0.25 -8.17 -44.30
CA SER A 173 0.00 -8.68 -45.66
C SER A 173 0.26 -7.56 -46.68
N SER A 174 -0.24 -6.35 -46.43
CA SER A 174 -0.13 -5.20 -47.35
C SER A 174 1.15 -4.36 -47.17
N THR A 175 1.95 -4.64 -46.15
CA THR A 175 3.16 -3.85 -45.80
C THR A 175 4.39 -4.35 -46.56
N ASP A 176 4.67 -3.78 -47.73
CA ASP A 176 5.74 -4.24 -48.62
C ASP A 176 7.13 -3.64 -48.27
N GLN A 177 7.93 -4.38 -47.50
CA GLN A 177 9.33 -4.04 -47.17
C GLN A 177 10.26 -5.26 -47.27
N LYS A 178 11.49 -5.01 -47.75
CA LYS A 178 12.64 -5.93 -47.68
C LYS A 178 13.64 -5.43 -46.63
N THR A 179 13.61 -6.00 -45.44
CA THR A 179 14.62 -5.78 -44.40
C THR A 179 14.76 -7.03 -43.54
N GLU A 180 15.98 -7.35 -43.12
CA GLU A 180 16.27 -8.59 -42.40
C GLU A 180 15.73 -8.60 -40.96
N SER A 181 15.71 -9.79 -40.37
CA SER A 181 15.18 -10.09 -39.03
C SER A 181 15.99 -9.40 -37.94
N LEU A 182 15.39 -8.45 -37.23
CA LEU A 182 16.03 -7.68 -36.16
C LEU A 182 15.20 -7.71 -34.87
N VAL A 183 15.91 -7.77 -33.74
CA VAL A 183 15.36 -7.71 -32.38
C VAL A 183 14.39 -6.54 -32.26
N GLN A 184 13.18 -6.79 -31.75
CA GLN A 184 12.17 -5.75 -31.58
C GLN A 184 12.08 -5.30 -30.10
N PRO A 185 12.51 -4.07 -29.77
CA PRO A 185 12.52 -3.58 -28.40
C PRO A 185 11.17 -2.98 -27.98
N PHE A 186 10.62 -3.48 -26.87
CA PHE A 186 9.54 -2.84 -26.11
C PHE A 186 10.11 -2.25 -24.82
N LEU A 187 10.15 -0.91 -24.76
CA LEU A 187 10.56 -0.18 -23.56
C LEU A 187 9.32 0.42 -22.88
N HIS A 188 8.92 -0.15 -21.74
CA HIS A 188 7.88 0.45 -20.90
C HIS A 188 8.52 1.46 -19.95
N ILE A 189 8.32 2.76 -20.21
CA ILE A 189 8.79 3.85 -19.33
C ILE A 189 7.71 4.14 -18.30
N TRP A 190 8.05 3.93 -17.03
CA TRP A 190 7.22 4.25 -15.86
C TRP A 190 7.73 5.56 -15.25
N ASP A 191 7.08 6.68 -15.60
CA ASP A 191 7.25 7.92 -14.82
C ASP A 191 6.44 7.77 -13.53
N CYS A 192 7.11 7.67 -12.39
CA CYS A 192 6.46 7.38 -11.11
C CYS A 192 6.10 8.68 -10.37
N GLY A 193 5.01 8.69 -9.61
CA GLY A 193 4.73 9.74 -8.63
C GLY A 193 5.91 9.88 -7.67
N GLY A 194 6.36 11.11 -7.42
CA GLY A 194 7.41 11.42 -6.43
C GLY A 194 6.90 11.90 -5.09
N GLN A 195 5.58 11.89 -4.91
CA GLN A 195 4.88 12.30 -3.72
C GLN A 195 5.04 11.20 -2.66
N PRO A 196 5.11 11.54 -1.36
CA PRO A 196 5.48 10.57 -0.32
C PRO A 196 4.60 9.32 -0.31
N VAL A 197 3.29 9.49 -0.49
CA VAL A 197 2.29 8.40 -0.55
C VAL A 197 2.59 7.36 -1.65
N PHE A 198 3.07 7.80 -2.82
CA PHE A 198 3.37 6.87 -3.92
C PHE A 198 4.71 6.16 -3.74
N LEU A 199 5.69 6.80 -3.09
CA LEU A 199 6.96 6.17 -2.74
C LEU A 199 6.78 4.98 -1.78
N GLU A 200 5.72 4.96 -0.96
CA GLU A 200 5.35 3.81 -0.11
C GLU A 200 4.79 2.62 -0.91
N ILE A 201 4.06 2.86 -2.01
CA ILE A 201 3.39 1.78 -2.77
C ILE A 201 4.26 1.19 -3.87
N LEU A 202 5.16 2.00 -4.47
CA LEU A 202 6.05 1.60 -5.58
C LEU A 202 6.84 0.29 -5.39
N PRO A 203 7.27 -0.13 -4.18
CA PRO A 203 7.92 -1.43 -3.98
C PRO A 203 7.11 -2.63 -4.51
N ALA A 204 5.77 -2.55 -4.52
CA ALA A 204 4.91 -3.63 -5.03
C ALA A 204 4.96 -3.81 -6.58
N PHE A 205 5.56 -2.86 -7.30
CA PHE A 205 5.65 -2.87 -8.77
C PHE A 205 7.08 -3.14 -9.29
N LEU A 206 8.03 -3.41 -8.39
CA LEU A 206 9.41 -3.74 -8.74
C LEU A 206 9.49 -5.09 -9.47
N THR A 207 10.35 -5.18 -10.48
CA THR A 207 10.61 -6.43 -11.21
C THR A 207 12.09 -6.51 -11.63
N PRO A 208 12.72 -7.71 -11.70
CA PRO A 208 14.16 -7.83 -11.98
C PRO A 208 14.59 -7.25 -13.34
N ARG A 209 13.77 -7.41 -14.39
CA ARG A 209 14.01 -6.92 -15.77
C ARG A 209 13.78 -5.40 -15.92
N THR A 210 14.35 -4.60 -15.02
CA THR A 210 14.14 -3.15 -14.94
C THR A 210 15.46 -2.39 -14.84
N MET A 211 15.60 -1.33 -15.64
CA MET A 211 16.58 -0.26 -15.40
C MET A 211 15.93 0.82 -14.53
N PHE A 212 16.62 1.21 -13.48
CA PHE A 212 16.19 2.22 -12.52
C PHE A 212 16.96 3.52 -12.74
N LEU A 213 16.23 4.60 -13.00
CA LEU A 213 16.77 5.95 -13.04
C LEU A 213 16.37 6.67 -11.76
N LEU A 214 17.33 6.84 -10.84
CA LEU A 214 17.10 7.45 -9.54
C LEU A 214 17.45 8.94 -9.59
N LEU A 215 16.43 9.80 -9.64
CA LEU A 215 16.55 11.22 -9.95
C LEU A 215 16.60 12.10 -8.70
N PHE A 216 17.49 13.09 -8.74
CA PHE A 216 17.61 14.14 -7.74
C PHE A 216 17.85 15.50 -8.39
N ASP A 217 17.48 16.58 -7.68
CA ASP A 217 17.78 17.95 -8.11
C ASP A 217 19.23 18.31 -7.73
N ALA A 218 20.15 18.26 -8.70
CA ALA A 218 21.57 18.52 -8.43
C ALA A 218 21.87 19.99 -8.11
N SER A 219 20.90 20.90 -8.25
CA SER A 219 21.07 22.31 -7.86
C SER A 219 20.91 22.55 -6.34
N LYS A 220 20.33 21.59 -5.60
CA LYS A 220 20.11 21.63 -4.14
C LYS A 220 21.16 20.84 -3.36
N ASP A 221 21.21 21.03 -2.03
CA ASP A 221 21.91 20.10 -1.14
C ASP A 221 21.04 18.86 -0.94
N PHE A 222 21.59 17.68 -1.21
CA PHE A 222 20.89 16.41 -1.04
C PHE A 222 20.72 16.00 0.44
N ARG A 223 21.47 16.63 1.36
CA ARG A 223 21.33 16.43 2.82
C ARG A 223 20.12 17.17 3.40
N GLU A 224 19.54 18.12 2.66
CA GLU A 224 18.33 18.80 3.09
C GLU A 224 17.11 17.87 3.00
N ARG A 225 16.16 18.10 3.92
CA ARG A 225 14.85 17.46 3.90
C ARG A 225 14.07 17.89 2.67
N TRP A 226 13.52 16.93 1.95
CA TRP A 226 12.82 17.23 0.70
C TRP A 226 11.35 17.61 0.94
N GLN A 227 10.81 18.46 0.07
CA GLN A 227 9.42 18.88 0.06
C GLN A 227 8.78 18.45 -1.25
N SER A 228 7.59 17.87 -1.18
CA SER A 228 6.84 17.51 -2.39
C SER A 228 6.44 18.78 -3.15
N ARG A 229 6.81 18.87 -4.44
CA ARG A 229 6.38 19.95 -5.34
C ARG A 229 5.49 19.37 -6.44
N GLN A 230 4.33 19.96 -6.63
CA GLN A 230 3.38 19.65 -7.70
C GLN A 230 3.18 20.90 -8.57
N ASN A 231 3.16 20.74 -9.89
CA ASN A 231 2.75 21.77 -10.85
C ASN A 231 1.34 21.42 -11.33
N THR A 232 0.38 22.35 -11.23
CA THR A 232 -1.01 22.18 -11.69
C THR A 232 -1.13 22.43 -13.20
N PRO A 233 -2.22 22.01 -13.86
CA PRO A 233 -2.50 22.34 -15.27
C PRO A 233 -2.50 23.84 -15.56
N ASP A 234 -2.97 24.65 -14.60
CA ASP A 234 -3.06 26.12 -14.70
C ASP A 234 -1.69 26.81 -14.50
N GLY A 235 -0.62 26.05 -14.29
CA GLY A 235 0.74 26.55 -14.12
C GLY A 235 1.11 26.97 -12.70
N GLU A 236 0.21 26.78 -11.72
CA GLU A 236 0.52 27.02 -10.31
C GLU A 236 1.47 25.95 -9.74
N VAL A 237 2.17 26.29 -8.66
CA VAL A 237 3.10 25.39 -7.98
C VAL A 237 2.63 25.16 -6.54
N LEU A 238 2.02 23.99 -6.31
CA LEU A 238 1.59 23.56 -4.99
C LEU A 238 2.76 22.88 -4.27
N PHE A 239 3.02 23.33 -3.05
CA PHE A 239 3.98 22.70 -2.14
C PHE A 239 3.24 21.84 -1.13
N GLY A 240 3.59 20.55 -1.10
CA GLY A 240 3.15 19.60 -0.09
C GLY A 240 3.99 19.70 1.19
N GLU A 241 3.90 18.66 2.02
CA GLU A 241 4.67 18.57 3.26
C GLU A 241 6.19 18.44 3.04
N VAL A 242 6.96 18.86 4.06
CA VAL A 242 8.40 18.64 4.19
C VAL A 242 8.62 17.35 4.97
N VAL A 243 8.95 16.26 4.29
CA VAL A 243 9.08 14.94 4.93
C VAL A 243 10.27 14.88 5.89
N ASN A 244 10.28 13.91 6.80
CA ASN A 244 11.36 13.73 7.79
C ASN A 244 12.56 12.92 7.26
N GLU A 245 12.95 13.20 6.01
CA GLU A 245 13.90 12.39 5.24
C GLU A 245 14.71 13.31 4.31
N SER A 246 16.03 13.15 4.23
CA SER A 246 16.85 13.88 3.26
C SER A 246 16.77 13.28 1.87
N THR A 247 17.15 14.03 0.83
CA THR A 247 17.24 13.46 -0.53
C THR A 247 18.27 12.31 -0.58
N SER A 248 19.36 12.40 0.18
CA SER A 248 20.31 11.28 0.33
C SER A 248 19.70 10.04 0.99
N ASP A 249 18.89 10.20 2.04
CA ASP A 249 18.25 9.06 2.71
C ASP A 249 17.29 8.35 1.76
N LEU A 250 16.43 9.11 1.05
CA LEU A 250 15.55 8.57 0.02
C LEU A 250 16.33 7.80 -1.05
N MET A 251 17.42 8.39 -1.56
CA MET A 251 18.24 7.76 -2.59
C MET A 251 18.85 6.44 -2.10
N VAL A 252 19.44 6.42 -0.91
CA VAL A 252 20.10 5.23 -0.37
C VAL A 252 19.09 4.15 0.01
N LYS A 253 17.93 4.53 0.57
CA LYS A 253 16.80 3.61 0.78
C LYS A 253 16.40 2.91 -0.52
N TRP A 254 16.26 3.63 -1.64
CA TRP A 254 15.95 3.02 -2.94
C TRP A 254 17.05 2.09 -3.46
N MET A 255 18.33 2.50 -3.39
CA MET A 255 19.46 1.64 -3.79
C MET A 255 19.49 0.33 -2.98
N SER A 256 19.38 0.43 -1.66
CA SER A 256 19.27 -0.68 -0.71
C SER A 256 18.12 -1.63 -1.06
N THR A 257 16.96 -1.07 -1.37
CA THR A 257 15.71 -1.80 -1.61
C THR A 257 15.74 -2.57 -2.93
N ILE A 258 16.16 -1.90 -4.00
CA ILE A 258 16.32 -2.51 -5.33
C ILE A 258 17.35 -3.65 -5.27
N HIS A 259 18.47 -3.44 -4.56
CA HIS A 259 19.44 -4.51 -4.35
C HIS A 259 18.84 -5.68 -3.58
N SER A 260 18.25 -5.43 -2.40
CA SER A 260 17.81 -6.49 -1.50
C SER A 260 16.66 -7.34 -2.04
N TYR A 261 15.79 -6.78 -2.89
CA TYR A 261 14.66 -7.51 -3.48
C TYR A 261 14.93 -8.10 -4.86
N LEU A 262 15.85 -7.54 -5.66
CA LEU A 262 15.98 -7.90 -7.08
C LEU A 262 17.37 -8.41 -7.49
N MET A 263 18.43 -8.26 -6.67
CA MET A 263 19.73 -8.85 -6.98
C MET A 263 19.80 -10.31 -6.53
N LYS A 264 20.08 -11.20 -7.48
CA LYS A 264 20.33 -12.62 -7.21
C LYS A 264 21.79 -12.85 -6.81
N PRO A 265 22.11 -13.92 -6.05
CA PRO A 265 23.49 -14.29 -5.72
C PRO A 265 24.35 -14.58 -6.96
N ASN A 266 23.74 -15.19 -7.99
CA ASN A 266 24.33 -15.35 -9.32
C ASN A 266 23.96 -14.14 -10.18
N LYS A 267 24.97 -13.41 -10.66
CA LYS A 267 24.79 -12.25 -11.55
C LYS A 267 24.44 -12.70 -12.96
N ASP A 268 23.16 -13.02 -13.17
CA ASP A 268 22.57 -13.30 -14.47
C ASP A 268 22.43 -12.00 -15.31
N ASP A 269 22.40 -12.10 -16.63
CA ASP A 269 22.18 -10.97 -17.55
C ASP A 269 20.82 -10.25 -17.36
N THR A 270 19.89 -10.86 -16.62
CA THR A 270 18.60 -10.26 -16.23
C THR A 270 18.67 -9.40 -14.96
N SER A 271 19.85 -9.17 -14.39
CA SER A 271 20.03 -8.37 -13.18
C SER A 271 19.65 -6.89 -13.41
N PRO A 272 18.99 -6.21 -12.45
CA PRO A 272 18.63 -4.82 -12.63
C PRO A 272 19.87 -3.90 -12.70
N SER A 273 19.71 -2.76 -13.36
CA SER A 273 20.74 -1.73 -13.46
C SER A 273 20.23 -0.41 -12.87
N LEU A 274 21.08 0.34 -12.17
CA LEU A 274 20.70 1.64 -11.61
C LEU A 274 21.64 2.76 -12.07
N TYR A 275 21.06 3.88 -12.50
CA TYR A 275 21.77 5.14 -12.72
C TYR A 275 21.26 6.22 -11.76
N CYS A 276 22.18 6.98 -11.18
CA CYS A 276 21.82 8.18 -10.42
C CYS A 276 21.82 9.38 -11.36
N ILE A 277 20.68 10.05 -11.53
CA ILE A 277 20.55 11.16 -12.47
C ILE A 277 20.30 12.47 -11.72
N GLY A 278 21.32 13.33 -11.70
CA GLY A 278 21.20 14.69 -11.19
C GLY A 278 20.67 15.61 -12.28
N THR A 279 19.45 16.11 -12.14
CA THR A 279 18.87 17.07 -13.10
C THR A 279 19.29 18.50 -12.78
N ARG A 280 18.91 19.45 -13.66
CA ARG A 280 19.25 20.88 -13.56
C ARG A 280 20.74 21.17 -13.67
N GLY A 281 21.42 20.43 -14.55
CA GLY A 281 22.82 20.63 -14.90
C GLY A 281 23.14 22.01 -15.47
N ASP A 282 22.15 22.73 -16.01
CA ASP A 282 22.23 24.15 -16.43
C ASP A 282 22.70 25.07 -15.29
N LYS A 283 22.27 24.77 -14.05
CA LYS A 283 22.58 25.59 -12.87
C LYS A 283 23.97 25.32 -12.30
N LEU A 284 24.76 24.43 -12.91
CA LEU A 284 25.99 23.88 -12.36
C LEU A 284 27.18 24.07 -13.29
N LYS A 285 28.19 24.80 -12.81
CA LYS A 285 29.51 24.86 -13.47
C LYS A 285 30.22 23.49 -13.36
N GLY A 286 31.04 23.14 -14.36
CA GLY A 286 31.67 21.80 -14.48
C GLY A 286 32.34 21.27 -13.20
N ARG A 287 33.12 22.10 -12.49
CA ARG A 287 33.74 21.71 -11.20
C ARG A 287 32.71 21.28 -10.13
N LYS A 288 31.52 21.91 -10.10
CA LYS A 288 30.44 21.56 -9.16
C LYS A 288 29.72 20.28 -9.60
N LYS A 289 29.53 20.05 -10.92
CA LYS A 289 29.01 18.76 -11.43
C LYS A 289 29.88 17.59 -10.93
N GLU A 290 31.20 17.68 -11.06
CA GLU A 290 32.13 16.64 -10.60
C GLU A 290 32.19 16.49 -9.07
N GLN A 291 32.05 17.57 -8.31
CA GLN A 291 31.94 17.50 -6.85
C GLN A 291 30.68 16.72 -6.43
N ILE A 292 29.53 16.99 -7.07
CA ILE A 292 28.27 16.30 -6.81
C ILE A 292 28.37 14.81 -7.21
N LYS A 293 28.94 14.48 -8.37
CA LYS A 293 29.19 13.08 -8.77
C LYS A 293 29.98 12.32 -7.69
N LYS A 294 31.06 12.92 -7.16
CA LYS A 294 31.87 12.33 -6.08
C LYS A 294 31.08 12.19 -4.76
N GLN A 295 30.26 13.18 -4.41
CA GLN A 295 29.41 13.13 -3.22
C GLN A 295 28.37 12.00 -3.31
N ILE A 296 27.66 11.86 -4.43
CA ILE A 296 26.71 10.75 -4.63
C ILE A 296 27.44 9.40 -4.64
N LYS A 297 28.60 9.29 -5.32
CA LYS A 297 29.45 8.09 -5.26
C LYS A 297 29.87 7.71 -3.85
N SER A 298 30.06 8.68 -2.95
CA SER A 298 30.40 8.41 -1.54
C SER A 298 29.22 7.86 -0.70
N LEU A 299 27.97 8.01 -1.14
CA LEU A 299 26.80 7.47 -0.43
C LEU A 299 26.73 5.94 -0.48
N TYR A 300 27.14 5.36 -1.62
CA TYR A 300 27.08 3.91 -1.86
C TYR A 300 28.44 3.22 -1.87
N LYS A 301 29.57 3.94 -1.87
CA LYS A 301 30.91 3.34 -1.76
C LYS A 301 31.02 2.45 -0.53
N GLU A 302 31.63 1.26 -0.69
CA GLU A 302 31.80 0.26 0.39
C GLU A 302 30.48 -0.26 0.98
N LYS A 303 29.37 -0.12 0.24
CA LYS A 303 28.09 -0.78 0.54
C LYS A 303 27.91 -2.02 -0.33
N GLU A 304 27.22 -3.03 0.21
CA GLU A 304 26.87 -4.27 -0.49
C GLU A 304 26.18 -3.97 -1.85
N PHE A 305 25.30 -2.96 -1.86
CA PHE A 305 24.59 -2.52 -3.06
C PHE A 305 25.41 -1.67 -4.04
N SER A 306 26.73 -1.49 -3.86
CA SER A 306 27.59 -0.74 -4.81
C SER A 306 27.43 -1.21 -6.27
N ASP A 307 27.43 -2.53 -6.48
CA ASP A 307 27.48 -3.17 -7.80
C ASP A 307 26.24 -2.96 -8.68
N LEU A 308 25.13 -2.55 -8.05
CA LEU A 308 23.88 -2.18 -8.72
C LEU A 308 24.03 -0.85 -9.50
N ILE A 309 24.82 0.09 -8.99
CA ILE A 309 24.94 1.44 -9.56
C ILE A 309 25.98 1.44 -10.69
N LYS A 310 25.54 1.77 -11.90
CA LYS A 310 26.40 1.84 -13.09
C LYS A 310 27.16 3.17 -13.18
N ASP A 311 26.46 4.31 -13.10
CA ASP A 311 27.11 5.62 -12.94
C ASP A 311 26.21 6.71 -12.32
N VAL A 312 26.80 7.90 -12.11
CA VAL A 312 26.13 9.15 -11.73
C VAL A 312 26.28 10.18 -12.86
N LEU A 313 25.17 10.50 -13.54
CA LEU A 313 25.12 11.49 -14.63
C LEU A 313 24.51 12.81 -14.13
N ILE A 314 25.00 13.96 -14.62
CA ILE A 314 24.50 15.30 -14.21
C ILE A 314 24.06 16.07 -15.47
N ILE A 315 22.75 15.98 -15.74
CA ILE A 315 22.13 16.30 -17.02
C ILE A 315 21.58 17.74 -17.05
N ASP A 316 21.95 18.50 -18.08
CA ASP A 316 21.26 19.73 -18.48
C ASP A 316 20.09 19.40 -19.44
N ASN A 317 18.92 19.14 -18.87
CA ASN A 317 17.70 18.92 -19.64
C ASN A 317 17.32 20.09 -20.54
N THR A 318 17.76 21.34 -20.29
CA THR A 318 17.39 22.51 -21.10
C THR A 318 17.95 22.45 -22.53
N THR A 319 18.90 21.55 -22.78
CA THR A 319 19.50 21.28 -24.09
C THR A 319 18.75 20.23 -24.92
N SER A 320 17.76 19.56 -24.31
CA SER A 320 16.95 18.48 -24.89
C SER A 320 16.39 18.81 -26.28
N GLY A 321 16.55 17.89 -27.22
CA GLY A 321 16.02 18.01 -28.58
C GLY A 321 16.74 19.01 -29.49
N LYS A 322 17.88 19.58 -29.06
CA LYS A 322 18.69 20.53 -29.86
C LYS A 322 19.72 19.87 -30.77
N GLY A 323 19.54 18.58 -31.10
CA GLY A 323 20.44 17.80 -31.95
C GLY A 323 21.87 17.79 -31.41
N GLY A 324 22.86 18.11 -32.25
CA GLY A 324 24.28 18.15 -31.86
C GLY A 324 24.68 19.22 -30.81
N ARG A 325 23.72 19.94 -30.22
CA ARG A 325 23.91 20.84 -29.06
C ARG A 325 23.26 20.32 -27.77
N GLU A 326 22.74 19.10 -27.78
CA GLU A 326 22.22 18.41 -26.60
C GLU A 326 23.36 18.03 -25.63
N ASP A 327 23.08 17.98 -24.32
CA ASP A 327 24.03 17.52 -23.29
C ASP A 327 24.47 16.09 -23.61
N PRO A 328 25.77 15.82 -23.82
CA PRO A 328 26.27 14.48 -24.17
C PRO A 328 25.85 13.38 -23.17
N SER A 329 25.58 13.75 -21.92
CA SER A 329 25.10 12.84 -20.87
C SER A 329 23.71 12.25 -21.18
N ILE A 330 22.89 12.93 -22.00
CA ILE A 330 21.59 12.42 -22.45
C ILE A 330 21.80 11.33 -23.51
N SER A 331 22.67 11.59 -24.49
CA SER A 331 23.04 10.62 -25.53
C SER A 331 23.75 9.39 -24.95
N GLU A 332 24.62 9.59 -23.96
CA GLU A 332 25.25 8.52 -23.17
C GLU A 332 24.18 7.65 -22.48
N LEU A 333 23.19 8.27 -21.84
CA LEU A 333 22.08 7.57 -21.20
C LEU A 333 21.21 6.78 -22.20
N ARG A 334 20.90 7.34 -23.39
CA ARG A 334 20.20 6.59 -24.45
C ARG A 334 20.99 5.34 -24.86
N GLY A 335 22.29 5.49 -25.13
CA GLY A 335 23.16 4.36 -25.48
C GLY A 335 23.30 3.30 -24.39
N ALA A 336 23.26 3.71 -23.11
CA ALA A 336 23.23 2.78 -21.98
C ALA A 336 21.92 2.00 -21.90
N ILE A 337 20.77 2.65 -22.14
CA ILE A 337 19.46 2.00 -22.21
C ILE A 337 19.40 1.04 -23.41
N ASP A 338 19.85 1.47 -24.59
CA ASP A 338 19.94 0.60 -25.78
C ASP A 338 20.77 -0.65 -25.49
N THR A 339 21.91 -0.50 -24.82
CA THR A 339 22.76 -1.63 -24.41
C THR A 339 22.00 -2.59 -23.47
N PHE A 340 21.31 -2.05 -22.47
CA PHE A 340 20.50 -2.85 -21.53
C PHE A 340 19.34 -3.59 -22.21
N ILE A 341 18.63 -2.95 -23.13
CA ILE A 341 17.55 -3.60 -23.89
C ILE A 341 18.11 -4.80 -24.67
N ASN A 342 19.28 -4.66 -25.30
CA ASN A 342 19.95 -5.75 -26.02
C ASN A 342 20.43 -6.91 -25.10
N THR A 343 20.49 -6.74 -23.78
CA THR A 343 20.74 -7.87 -22.84
C THR A 343 19.46 -8.61 -22.42
N LEU A 344 18.28 -8.05 -22.69
CA LEU A 344 16.98 -8.62 -22.27
C LEU A 344 16.22 -9.33 -23.40
N VAL A 345 16.87 -9.57 -24.53
CA VAL A 345 16.30 -10.29 -25.69
C VAL A 345 15.92 -11.71 -25.29
N VAL A 346 14.68 -12.10 -25.55
CA VAL A 346 14.19 -13.47 -25.37
C VAL A 346 13.48 -13.99 -26.62
N PRO A 347 13.73 -15.24 -27.04
CA PRO A 347 12.94 -15.89 -28.08
C PRO A 347 11.52 -16.09 -27.56
N THR A 348 10.53 -15.54 -28.25
CA THR A 348 9.10 -15.60 -27.87
C THR A 348 8.34 -16.36 -28.96
N PRO A 349 7.47 -17.33 -28.64
CA PRO A 349 6.68 -18.02 -29.65
C PRO A 349 5.80 -17.03 -30.43
N VAL A 350 5.71 -17.19 -31.76
CA VAL A 350 5.00 -16.23 -32.64
C VAL A 350 3.54 -16.06 -32.21
N ASN A 351 2.88 -17.16 -31.81
CA ASN A 351 1.50 -17.15 -31.35
C ASN A 351 1.30 -16.38 -30.04
N TRP A 352 2.30 -16.32 -29.16
CA TRP A 352 2.24 -15.53 -27.93
C TRP A 352 2.32 -14.03 -28.25
N VAL A 353 3.13 -13.64 -29.24
CA VAL A 353 3.17 -12.26 -29.74
C VAL A 353 1.82 -11.88 -30.37
N LEU A 354 1.23 -12.75 -31.20
CA LEU A 354 -0.12 -12.54 -31.76
C LEU A 354 -1.18 -12.38 -30.65
N PHE A 355 -1.16 -13.27 -29.65
CA PHE A 355 -2.06 -13.23 -28.50
C PHE A 355 -1.99 -11.91 -27.74
N ARG A 356 -0.78 -11.40 -27.46
CA ARG A 356 -0.59 -10.07 -26.89
C ARG A 356 -1.16 -8.98 -27.79
N LYS A 357 -1.00 -9.07 -29.11
CA LYS A 357 -1.49 -8.05 -30.05
C LYS A 357 -3.01 -7.99 -30.10
N VAL A 358 -3.70 -9.12 -30.03
CA VAL A 358 -5.17 -9.13 -29.90
C VAL A 358 -5.61 -8.36 -28.65
N PHE A 359 -4.93 -8.52 -27.51
CA PHE A 359 -5.24 -7.73 -26.30
C PHE A 359 -5.11 -6.21 -26.50
N GLN A 360 -4.19 -5.75 -27.35
CA GLN A 360 -4.00 -4.34 -27.64
C GLN A 360 -5.13 -3.79 -28.55
N GLU A 361 -5.51 -4.53 -29.60
CA GLU A 361 -6.59 -4.13 -30.54
C GLU A 361 -8.01 -4.23 -29.94
N LEU A 362 -8.23 -5.00 -28.86
CA LEU A 362 -9.55 -5.15 -28.23
C LEU A 362 -10.11 -3.85 -27.63
N GLY A 363 -9.28 -2.84 -27.36
CA GLY A 363 -9.70 -1.57 -26.75
C GLY A 363 -10.27 -1.69 -25.33
N ARG A 364 -10.14 -2.86 -24.67
CA ARG A 364 -10.64 -3.13 -23.32
C ARG A 364 -9.52 -2.99 -22.30
N ASN A 365 -9.83 -2.42 -21.12
CA ASN A 365 -8.86 -2.33 -20.02
C ASN A 365 -8.74 -3.61 -19.19
N ILE A 366 -9.78 -4.45 -19.20
CA ILE A 366 -9.89 -5.67 -18.40
C ILE A 366 -10.76 -6.70 -19.13
N ILE A 367 -10.40 -7.98 -19.01
CA ILE A 367 -11.15 -9.15 -19.51
C ILE A 367 -11.16 -10.26 -18.46
N SER A 368 -11.98 -11.29 -18.64
CA SER A 368 -11.92 -12.50 -17.81
C SER A 368 -10.80 -13.46 -18.25
N VAL A 369 -10.42 -14.39 -17.37
CA VAL A 369 -9.51 -15.49 -17.72
C VAL A 369 -10.14 -16.42 -18.78
N SER A 370 -11.47 -16.56 -18.79
CA SER A 370 -12.19 -17.32 -19.83
C SER A 370 -12.06 -16.67 -21.21
N ASP A 371 -12.17 -15.33 -21.28
CA ASP A 371 -11.95 -14.55 -22.50
C ASP A 371 -10.50 -14.72 -22.98
N ALA A 372 -9.53 -14.63 -22.06
CA ALA A 372 -8.13 -14.86 -22.37
C ALA A 372 -7.88 -16.29 -22.88
N ILE A 373 -8.59 -17.30 -22.37
CA ILE A 373 -8.51 -18.68 -22.87
C ILE A 373 -9.10 -18.79 -24.29
N ALA A 374 -10.23 -18.16 -24.58
CA ALA A 374 -10.83 -18.14 -25.91
C ALA A 374 -9.93 -17.42 -26.94
N ILE A 375 -9.36 -16.26 -26.57
CA ILE A 375 -8.37 -15.53 -27.39
C ILE A 375 -7.11 -16.38 -27.59
N GLY A 376 -6.67 -17.10 -26.55
CA GLY A 376 -5.54 -18.03 -26.62
C GLY A 376 -5.79 -19.14 -27.64
N ALA A 377 -6.95 -19.79 -27.58
CA ALA A 377 -7.35 -20.83 -28.53
C ALA A 377 -7.40 -20.31 -29.97
N ALA A 378 -7.95 -19.12 -30.21
CA ALA A 378 -7.95 -18.47 -31.52
C ALA A 378 -6.54 -18.11 -32.03
N CYS A 379 -5.58 -17.87 -31.11
CA CYS A 379 -4.17 -17.69 -31.43
C CYS A 379 -3.38 -19.02 -31.47
N HIS A 380 -4.05 -20.18 -31.44
CA HIS A 380 -3.43 -21.52 -31.34
C HIS A 380 -2.49 -21.70 -30.12
N ILE A 381 -2.85 -21.14 -28.98
CA ILE A 381 -2.28 -21.42 -27.66
C ILE A 381 -3.23 -22.39 -26.93
N PRO A 382 -2.76 -23.56 -26.45
CA PRO A 382 -3.61 -24.49 -25.72
C PRO A 382 -4.17 -23.85 -24.44
N ALA A 383 -5.45 -24.07 -24.13
CA ALA A 383 -6.14 -23.44 -23.00
C ALA A 383 -5.41 -23.60 -21.65
N ARG A 384 -4.80 -24.76 -21.40
CA ARG A 384 -3.99 -25.06 -20.19
C ARG A 384 -2.72 -24.21 -20.07
N ASP A 385 -2.18 -23.73 -21.19
CA ASP A 385 -0.90 -23.02 -21.27
C ASP A 385 -1.14 -21.49 -21.13
N VAL A 386 -2.35 -21.00 -21.42
CA VAL A 386 -2.73 -19.56 -21.34
C VAL A 386 -2.42 -18.90 -19.98
N PRO A 387 -2.72 -19.48 -18.81
CA PRO A 387 -2.35 -18.87 -17.52
C PRO A 387 -0.84 -18.65 -17.35
N ALA A 388 -0.01 -19.53 -17.96
CA ALA A 388 1.43 -19.39 -17.96
C ALA A 388 1.89 -18.25 -18.91
N VAL A 389 1.24 -18.07 -20.06
CA VAL A 389 1.45 -16.93 -20.97
C VAL A 389 1.03 -15.61 -20.31
N LEU A 390 -0.07 -15.59 -19.56
CA LEU A 390 -0.50 -14.44 -18.78
C LEU A 390 0.52 -14.10 -17.68
N LYS A 391 1.08 -15.10 -16.99
CA LYS A 391 2.14 -14.90 -16.01
C LYS A 391 3.42 -14.35 -16.65
N PHE A 392 3.83 -14.86 -17.81
CA PHE A 392 4.94 -14.31 -18.59
C PHE A 392 4.73 -12.82 -18.89
N TYR A 393 3.58 -12.42 -19.42
CA TYR A 393 3.29 -11.00 -19.68
C TYR A 393 3.10 -10.15 -18.41
N HIS A 394 2.75 -10.76 -17.27
CA HIS A 394 2.72 -10.11 -15.96
C HIS A 394 4.13 -9.80 -15.44
N GLU A 395 5.07 -10.75 -15.52
CA GLU A 395 6.48 -10.55 -15.16
C GLU A 395 7.13 -9.44 -16.00
N LEU A 396 6.75 -9.34 -17.28
CA LEU A 396 7.16 -8.25 -18.17
C LEU A 396 6.45 -6.92 -17.86
N GLY A 397 5.26 -6.96 -17.26
CA GLY A 397 4.40 -5.81 -16.98
C GLY A 397 3.63 -5.28 -18.20
N ALA A 398 3.44 -6.13 -19.21
CA ALA A 398 2.56 -5.83 -20.34
C ALA A 398 1.07 -6.00 -19.97
N VAL A 399 0.77 -6.89 -19.02
CA VAL A 399 -0.56 -7.09 -18.41
C VAL A 399 -0.41 -7.22 -16.88
N LEU A 400 -1.51 -7.18 -16.11
CA LEU A 400 -1.50 -7.58 -14.70
C LEU A 400 -2.45 -8.77 -14.48
N TYR A 401 -1.96 -9.83 -13.86
CA TYR A 401 -2.72 -11.06 -13.59
C TYR A 401 -2.44 -11.55 -12.16
N TYR A 402 -3.42 -11.40 -11.27
CA TYR A 402 -3.28 -11.68 -9.84
C TYR A 402 -4.06 -12.95 -9.44
N SER A 403 -3.64 -14.10 -9.98
CA SER A 403 -4.25 -15.43 -9.75
C SER A 403 -4.52 -15.81 -8.27
N GLN A 404 -3.70 -15.26 -7.38
CA GLN A 404 -3.64 -15.51 -5.94
C GLN A 404 -4.58 -14.61 -5.11
N ILE A 405 -5.23 -13.61 -5.71
CA ILE A 405 -6.16 -12.69 -5.03
C ILE A 405 -7.59 -13.10 -5.40
N LYS A 406 -8.43 -13.42 -4.41
CA LYS A 406 -9.70 -14.13 -4.63
C LYS A 406 -10.65 -13.41 -5.60
N GLY A 407 -10.81 -12.09 -5.50
CA GLY A 407 -11.64 -11.28 -6.39
C GLY A 407 -11.03 -11.06 -7.79
N LEU A 408 -9.70 -11.04 -7.90
CA LEU A 408 -8.98 -10.77 -9.14
C LEU A 408 -8.50 -12.03 -9.89
N LYS A 409 -8.58 -13.23 -9.28
CA LYS A 409 -8.07 -14.49 -9.85
C LYS A 409 -8.60 -14.83 -11.24
N ASN A 410 -9.82 -14.38 -11.53
CA ASN A 410 -10.54 -14.62 -12.79
C ASN A 410 -10.48 -13.41 -13.75
N LYS A 411 -9.68 -12.37 -13.45
CA LYS A 411 -9.56 -11.15 -14.25
C LYS A 411 -8.14 -10.95 -14.77
N VAL A 412 -8.03 -10.45 -15.99
CA VAL A 412 -6.78 -10.07 -16.64
C VAL A 412 -6.87 -8.59 -16.97
N ILE A 413 -5.99 -7.80 -16.36
CA ILE A 413 -5.91 -6.35 -16.58
C ILE A 413 -4.99 -6.12 -17.77
N LEU A 414 -5.56 -5.68 -18.89
CA LEU A 414 -4.85 -5.43 -20.15
C LEU A 414 -4.11 -4.08 -20.15
N SER A 415 -4.57 -3.13 -19.34
CA SER A 415 -3.98 -1.79 -19.22
C SER A 415 -3.44 -1.52 -17.80
N PRO A 416 -2.14 -1.77 -17.54
CA PRO A 416 -1.50 -1.43 -16.27
C PRO A 416 -1.62 0.07 -15.94
N LYS A 417 -1.54 0.95 -16.96
CA LYS A 417 -1.68 2.41 -16.81
C LYS A 417 -3.03 2.80 -16.20
N TRP A 418 -4.11 2.28 -16.77
CA TRP A 418 -5.48 2.51 -16.30
C TRP A 418 -5.68 1.98 -14.87
N PHE A 419 -5.19 0.78 -14.59
CA PHE A 419 -5.35 0.16 -13.26
C PHE A 419 -4.59 0.92 -12.17
N VAL A 420 -3.34 1.32 -12.42
CA VAL A 420 -2.59 2.20 -11.49
C VAL A 420 -3.32 3.52 -11.27
N GLY A 421 -3.94 4.09 -12.32
CA GLY A 421 -4.82 5.26 -12.20
C GLY A 421 -6.02 5.05 -11.28
N ILE A 422 -6.68 3.88 -11.34
CA ILE A 422 -7.79 3.51 -10.43
C ILE A 422 -7.32 3.41 -8.99
N ILE A 423 -6.24 2.68 -8.72
CA ILE A 423 -5.66 2.53 -7.37
C ILE A 423 -5.29 3.90 -6.80
N GLY A 424 -4.71 4.77 -7.65
CA GLY A 424 -4.35 6.14 -7.31
C GLY A 424 -5.50 7.01 -6.79
N LYS A 425 -6.76 6.73 -7.14
CA LYS A 425 -7.91 7.52 -6.68
C LYS A 425 -8.11 7.50 -5.15
N ALA A 426 -7.66 6.45 -4.46
CA ALA A 426 -7.70 6.37 -2.99
C ALA A 426 -6.61 7.20 -2.29
N PHE A 427 -5.69 7.80 -3.06
CA PHE A 427 -4.55 8.58 -2.56
C PHE A 427 -4.64 10.04 -3.07
N PRO A 428 -5.68 10.81 -2.67
CA PRO A 428 -5.90 12.16 -3.18
C PRO A 428 -4.72 13.08 -2.85
N LEU A 429 -4.21 13.77 -3.87
CA LEU A 429 -3.19 14.82 -3.70
C LEU A 429 -3.78 16.21 -3.56
N ASP A 430 -4.99 16.41 -4.09
CA ASP A 430 -5.64 17.72 -4.16
C ASP A 430 -6.33 18.08 -2.85
N LYS A 431 -6.27 19.36 -2.47
CA LYS A 431 -6.96 19.91 -1.30
C LYS A 431 -8.45 20.21 -1.55
N GLY A 432 -8.98 19.89 -2.72
CA GLY A 432 -10.32 20.26 -3.18
C GLY A 432 -11.42 19.22 -2.92
N TRP A 433 -11.11 18.10 -2.25
CA TRP A 433 -12.12 17.07 -1.92
C TRP A 433 -12.99 17.52 -0.74
N SER A 434 -14.24 17.07 -0.72
CA SER A 434 -15.29 17.66 0.13
C SER A 434 -14.97 17.59 1.62
N GLU A 435 -15.39 18.61 2.37
CA GLU A 435 -15.31 18.71 3.84
C GLU A 435 -16.21 17.70 4.58
N THR A 436 -16.51 16.55 3.97
CA THR A 436 -17.28 15.49 4.60
C THR A 436 -16.44 14.72 5.60
N TYR A 437 -17.10 14.26 6.66
CA TYR A 437 -16.50 13.43 7.71
C TYR A 437 -15.76 12.19 7.16
N ARG A 438 -16.20 11.66 6.01
CA ARG A 438 -15.57 10.51 5.34
C ARG A 438 -14.15 10.81 4.87
N TRP A 439 -13.96 11.91 4.12
CA TRP A 439 -12.63 12.35 3.68
C TRP A 439 -11.78 12.81 4.86
N TYR A 440 -12.38 13.41 5.89
CA TYR A 440 -11.69 13.74 7.14
C TYR A 440 -11.08 12.49 7.80
N LEU A 441 -11.85 11.41 7.98
CA LEU A 441 -11.36 10.15 8.54
C LEU A 441 -10.19 9.56 7.73
N LEU A 442 -10.29 9.61 6.40
CA LEU A 442 -9.21 9.12 5.54
C LEU A 442 -7.93 9.95 5.71
N GLN A 443 -8.03 11.28 5.59
CA GLN A 443 -6.86 12.17 5.59
C GLN A 443 -6.23 12.38 6.98
N ASN A 444 -7.00 12.24 8.06
CA ASN A 444 -6.55 12.58 9.41
C ASN A 444 -6.29 11.36 10.29
N ASN A 445 -7.04 10.27 10.09
CA ASN A 445 -6.92 9.03 10.86
C ASN A 445 -6.37 7.87 9.99
N GLY A 446 -6.31 8.03 8.66
CA GLY A 446 -5.94 6.95 7.75
C GLY A 446 -7.07 5.93 7.57
N ILE A 447 -8.32 6.30 7.84
CA ILE A 447 -9.45 5.36 7.88
C ILE A 447 -10.34 5.52 6.64
N LEU A 448 -10.23 4.54 5.75
CA LEU A 448 -11.06 4.39 4.56
C LEU A 448 -12.31 3.59 4.91
N ILE A 449 -13.49 4.20 4.78
CA ILE A 449 -14.78 3.57 5.11
C ILE A 449 -15.51 3.11 3.84
N GLN A 450 -16.35 2.08 3.97
CA GLN A 450 -17.07 1.50 2.83
C GLN A 450 -17.84 2.50 1.94
N PRO A 451 -18.71 3.37 2.48
CA PRO A 451 -19.40 4.35 1.65
C PRO A 451 -18.49 5.34 0.90
N LEU A 452 -17.21 5.48 1.31
CA LEU A 452 -16.25 6.34 0.63
C LEU A 452 -15.51 5.60 -0.49
N TYR A 453 -15.06 4.35 -0.26
CA TYR A 453 -14.38 3.63 -1.33
C TYR A 453 -15.34 3.18 -2.45
N GLU A 454 -16.62 2.94 -2.12
CA GLU A 454 -17.68 2.71 -3.11
C GLU A 454 -17.88 3.93 -4.01
N GLU A 455 -17.89 5.13 -3.42
CA GLU A 455 -17.96 6.42 -4.13
C GLU A 455 -16.72 6.64 -5.03
N ILE A 456 -15.52 6.40 -4.52
CA ILE A 456 -14.24 6.59 -5.25
C ILE A 456 -14.14 5.66 -6.49
N TRP A 457 -14.63 4.43 -6.38
CA TRP A 457 -14.45 3.38 -7.40
C TRP A 457 -15.71 2.97 -8.16
N GLN A 458 -16.86 3.63 -7.94
CA GLN A 458 -18.14 3.37 -8.61
C GLN A 458 -18.04 3.27 -10.14
N SER A 459 -17.17 4.09 -10.75
CA SER A 459 -16.94 4.18 -12.21
C SER A 459 -15.72 3.39 -12.70
N SER A 460 -15.12 2.53 -11.87
CA SER A 460 -13.85 1.87 -12.18
C SER A 460 -13.97 0.62 -13.07
N GLY A 461 -15.16 0.03 -13.21
CA GLY A 461 -15.36 -1.24 -13.93
C GLY A 461 -14.80 -2.47 -13.19
N ILE A 462 -14.33 -2.29 -11.95
CA ILE A 462 -13.95 -3.33 -11.00
C ILE A 462 -14.82 -3.13 -9.76
N ASP A 463 -15.23 -4.21 -9.10
CA ASP A 463 -15.93 -4.10 -7.83
C ASP A 463 -14.99 -3.46 -6.78
N PRO A 464 -15.40 -2.37 -6.08
CA PRO A 464 -14.60 -1.75 -5.02
C PRO A 464 -14.03 -2.75 -4.00
N GLU A 465 -14.73 -3.84 -3.71
CA GLU A 465 -14.29 -4.85 -2.74
C GLU A 465 -13.07 -5.64 -3.23
N GLU A 466 -12.93 -5.84 -4.54
CA GLU A 466 -11.78 -6.52 -5.14
C GLU A 466 -10.54 -5.61 -5.14
N ILE A 467 -10.74 -4.30 -5.23
CA ILE A 467 -9.68 -3.31 -5.07
C ILE A 467 -9.22 -3.27 -3.60
N ILE A 468 -10.15 -3.35 -2.64
CA ILE A 468 -9.83 -3.49 -1.22
C ILE A 468 -9.09 -4.81 -0.95
N GLU A 469 -9.53 -5.94 -1.52
CA GLU A 469 -8.80 -7.22 -1.41
C GLU A 469 -7.35 -7.10 -1.91
N LEU A 470 -7.12 -6.41 -3.03
CA LEU A 470 -5.77 -6.12 -3.54
C LEU A 470 -4.95 -5.27 -2.55
N LEU A 471 -5.51 -4.18 -2.02
CA LEU A 471 -4.81 -3.33 -1.06
C LEU A 471 -4.48 -4.07 0.25
N VAL A 472 -5.38 -4.92 0.74
CA VAL A 472 -5.15 -5.78 1.91
C VAL A 472 -4.09 -6.84 1.61
N HIS A 473 -4.14 -7.48 0.44
CA HIS A 473 -3.16 -8.50 0.03
C HIS A 473 -1.72 -7.95 -0.01
N PHE A 474 -1.51 -6.73 -0.53
CA PHE A 474 -0.20 -6.05 -0.52
C PHE A 474 0.14 -5.35 0.80
N ARG A 475 -0.69 -5.53 1.84
CA ARG A 475 -0.58 -4.87 3.17
C ARG A 475 -0.55 -3.35 3.09
N LEU A 476 -1.15 -2.76 2.05
CA LEU A 476 -1.35 -1.32 1.94
C LEU A 476 -2.53 -0.88 2.82
N ALA A 477 -3.55 -1.74 2.97
CA ALA A 477 -4.68 -1.56 3.87
C ALA A 477 -4.77 -2.70 4.90
N ALA A 478 -5.41 -2.43 6.05
CA ALA A 478 -5.77 -3.43 7.05
C ALA A 478 -7.24 -3.26 7.48
N PRO A 479 -8.07 -4.32 7.54
CA PRO A 479 -9.39 -4.23 8.16
C PRO A 479 -9.25 -3.90 9.65
N VAL A 480 -10.03 -2.94 10.14
CA VAL A 480 -10.00 -2.49 11.55
C VAL A 480 -11.41 -2.27 12.08
N GLN A 481 -11.61 -2.52 13.37
CA GLN A 481 -12.87 -2.21 14.06
C GLN A 481 -12.78 -0.80 14.66
N THR A 482 -13.69 0.08 14.24
CA THR A 482 -13.97 1.38 14.88
C THR A 482 -15.23 1.25 15.73
N GLU A 483 -15.43 2.16 16.68
CA GLU A 483 -16.59 2.14 17.60
C GLU A 483 -17.94 2.49 16.93
N LEU A 484 -17.94 2.66 15.59
CA LEU A 484 -19.07 3.13 14.77
C LEU A 484 -19.49 2.08 13.70
N SER A 485 -19.18 0.80 13.89
CA SER A 485 -19.12 -0.19 12.79
C SER A 485 -20.47 -0.75 12.31
N ARG A 486 -21.32 0.09 11.71
CA ARG A 486 -22.34 -0.35 10.73
C ARG A 486 -21.73 -0.69 9.35
N PHE A 487 -20.54 -0.17 9.07
CA PHE A 487 -19.83 -0.29 7.79
C PHE A 487 -18.44 -0.91 7.97
N LYS A 488 -17.86 -1.46 6.88
CA LYS A 488 -16.46 -1.89 6.88
C LYS A 488 -15.52 -0.68 6.97
N HIS A 489 -14.44 -0.82 7.72
CA HIS A 489 -13.42 0.20 7.93
C HIS A 489 -12.02 -0.40 7.68
N TYR A 490 -11.17 0.35 6.97
CA TYR A 490 -9.82 -0.06 6.63
C TYR A 490 -8.80 1.01 6.99
N PHE A 491 -7.72 0.63 7.66
CA PHE A 491 -6.59 1.49 7.96
C PHE A 491 -5.58 1.48 6.79
N LEU A 492 -5.32 2.66 6.24
CA LEU A 492 -4.49 2.94 5.07
C LEU A 492 -3.43 4.00 5.46
N PRO A 493 -2.33 3.64 6.14
CA PRO A 493 -1.39 4.62 6.70
C PRO A 493 -0.67 5.49 5.66
N ALA A 494 -0.61 5.07 4.40
CA ALA A 494 0.13 5.79 3.35
C ALA A 494 -0.46 7.18 3.01
N VAL A 495 -1.76 7.43 3.22
CA VAL A 495 -2.39 8.74 2.95
C VAL A 495 -2.07 9.80 4.02
N LEU A 496 -1.59 9.37 5.19
CA LEU A 496 -1.36 10.28 6.32
C LEU A 496 -0.17 11.23 6.07
N PRO A 497 -0.12 12.38 6.75
CA PRO A 497 1.07 13.22 6.79
C PRO A 497 2.23 12.54 7.51
N GLY A 498 3.45 13.00 7.25
CA GLY A 498 4.67 12.57 7.94
C GLY A 498 4.85 13.27 9.29
N TYR A 499 5.21 12.50 10.31
CA TYR A 499 5.69 12.98 11.60
C TYR A 499 7.13 13.50 11.49
N THR A 500 7.36 14.68 12.07
CA THR A 500 8.61 15.45 11.93
C THR A 500 9.24 15.85 13.27
N GLY A 501 8.65 15.42 14.40
CA GLY A 501 9.10 15.72 15.76
C GLY A 501 10.08 14.70 16.33
N ASP A 502 10.25 14.70 17.65
CA ASP A 502 11.16 13.79 18.36
C ASP A 502 10.57 12.36 18.42
N PRO A 503 11.26 11.34 17.87
CA PRO A 503 10.79 9.95 17.96
C PRO A 503 10.68 9.43 19.42
N ASN A 504 11.27 10.11 20.40
CA ASN A 504 11.15 9.81 21.83
C ASN A 504 10.01 10.53 22.55
N GLU A 505 9.33 11.48 21.88
CA GLU A 505 8.10 12.11 22.37
C GLU A 505 7.06 11.02 22.67
N VAL A 506 6.37 11.10 23.79
CA VAL A 506 5.31 10.16 24.20
C VAL A 506 4.24 10.90 25.00
N ARG A 507 3.02 10.38 25.04
CA ARG A 507 1.95 10.92 25.89
C ARG A 507 2.42 10.96 27.36
N PRO A 508 2.28 12.10 28.07
CA PRO A 508 2.69 12.20 29.46
C PRO A 508 1.79 11.37 30.39
N GLY A 509 2.30 11.02 31.57
CA GLY A 509 1.53 10.33 32.62
C GLY A 509 1.74 8.82 32.72
N TYR A 510 2.59 8.23 31.87
CA TYR A 510 3.00 6.82 31.99
C TYR A 510 3.66 6.54 33.36
N LYS A 511 3.49 5.31 33.85
CA LYS A 511 4.09 4.81 35.10
C LYS A 511 5.36 4.00 34.83
N LEU A 512 5.39 3.24 33.74
CA LEU A 512 6.57 2.51 33.28
C LEU A 512 6.80 2.77 31.79
N ARG A 513 8.07 2.77 31.37
CA ARG A 513 8.51 2.90 29.97
C ARG A 513 9.75 2.04 29.76
N ALA A 514 9.72 1.19 28.74
CA ALA A 514 10.89 0.41 28.34
C ALA A 514 11.93 1.29 27.61
N SER A 515 13.22 0.92 27.65
CA SER A 515 14.23 1.58 26.81
C SER A 515 13.85 1.36 25.33
N PRO A 516 14.10 2.32 24.41
CA PRO A 516 13.76 2.10 23.01
C PRO A 516 14.45 0.87 22.41
N VAL A 517 13.77 0.21 21.49
CA VAL A 517 14.30 -0.89 20.67
C VAL A 517 14.21 -0.50 19.21
N HIS A 518 15.24 -0.82 18.44
CA HIS A 518 15.36 -0.50 17.03
C HIS A 518 15.28 -1.78 16.19
N ILE A 519 14.30 -1.86 15.29
CA ILE A 519 14.31 -2.84 14.20
C ILE A 519 15.20 -2.26 13.10
N THR A 520 16.32 -2.91 12.83
CA THR A 520 17.35 -2.48 11.86
C THR A 520 17.47 -3.48 10.72
N PHE A 521 17.99 -3.05 9.57
CA PHE A 521 18.18 -3.90 8.39
C PHE A 521 19.67 -4.02 8.04
N SER A 522 20.09 -5.10 7.40
CA SER A 522 21.50 -5.36 7.02
C SER A 522 22.13 -4.22 6.22
N THR A 523 21.35 -3.61 5.33
CA THR A 523 21.76 -2.47 4.49
C THR A 523 21.93 -1.16 5.28
N GLY A 524 21.42 -1.09 6.51
CA GLY A 524 21.47 0.07 7.40
C GLY A 524 20.31 1.06 7.27
N TYR A 525 19.28 0.75 6.47
CA TYR A 525 18.14 1.64 6.20
C TYR A 525 16.82 0.88 6.18
N VAL A 526 15.73 1.53 6.61
CA VAL A 526 14.36 0.99 6.48
C VAL A 526 13.95 1.03 5.01
N PRO A 527 13.53 -0.08 4.38
CA PRO A 527 13.05 -0.05 2.99
C PRO A 527 11.80 0.85 2.85
N PRO A 528 11.66 1.64 1.76
CA PRO A 528 10.43 2.39 1.48
C PRO A 528 9.22 1.46 1.51
N GLY A 529 8.09 1.91 2.04
CA GLY A 529 6.90 1.07 2.13
C GLY A 529 6.92 -0.03 3.19
N PHE A 530 8.05 -0.29 3.87
CA PHE A 530 8.10 -1.33 4.90
C PHE A 530 7.35 -0.89 6.17
N PHE A 531 7.58 0.32 6.65
CA PHE A 531 6.93 0.83 7.86
C PHE A 531 5.40 0.85 7.73
N THR A 532 4.88 1.34 6.61
CA THR A 532 3.43 1.40 6.34
C THR A 532 2.80 0.00 6.29
N ARG A 533 3.50 -0.99 5.71
CA ARG A 533 3.07 -2.41 5.71
C ARG A 533 3.22 -3.10 7.07
N LEU A 534 4.20 -2.70 7.89
CA LEU A 534 4.32 -3.18 9.27
C LEU A 534 3.16 -2.64 10.11
N ALA A 535 2.81 -1.36 9.95
CA ALA A 535 1.70 -0.75 10.68
C ALA A 535 0.35 -1.40 10.35
N THR A 536 0.09 -1.76 9.09
CA THR A 536 -1.11 -2.53 8.71
C THR A 536 -1.07 -3.96 9.25
N ALA A 537 0.06 -4.66 9.15
CA ALA A 537 0.22 -6.01 9.71
C ALA A 537 0.03 -6.07 11.23
N VAL A 538 0.44 -5.02 11.95
CA VAL A 538 0.20 -4.88 13.40
C VAL A 538 -1.28 -4.55 13.69
N ALA A 539 -1.90 -3.69 12.87
CA ALA A 539 -3.31 -3.31 13.02
C ALA A 539 -4.30 -4.46 12.80
N THR A 540 -3.93 -5.54 12.10
CA THR A 540 -4.79 -6.74 11.95
C THR A 540 -4.73 -7.71 13.13
N ASN A 541 -3.87 -7.50 14.14
CA ASN A 541 -3.79 -8.41 15.27
C ASN A 541 -4.95 -8.20 16.26
N ALA A 542 -5.66 -9.27 16.62
CA ALA A 542 -6.83 -9.20 17.51
C ALA A 542 -6.55 -8.64 18.93
N ASN A 543 -5.30 -8.67 19.39
CA ASN A 543 -4.90 -8.09 20.68
C ASN A 543 -4.49 -6.61 20.59
N VAL A 544 -4.56 -6.01 19.40
CA VAL A 544 -4.13 -4.64 19.11
C VAL A 544 -5.30 -3.76 18.71
N LYS A 545 -5.35 -2.54 19.24
CA LYS A 545 -6.25 -1.47 18.77
C LYS A 545 -5.42 -0.28 18.31
N LEU A 546 -5.83 0.39 17.23
CA LEU A 546 -5.27 1.69 16.84
C LEU A 546 -5.64 2.74 17.90
N ASN A 547 -4.64 3.47 18.39
CA ASN A 547 -4.86 4.51 19.39
C ASN A 547 -4.92 5.89 18.71
N PHE A 548 -6.13 6.44 18.60
CA PHE A 548 -6.41 7.75 18.01
C PHE A 548 -6.45 8.90 19.05
N ASP A 549 -6.03 8.68 20.29
CA ASP A 549 -6.22 9.63 21.40
C ASP A 549 -5.68 11.03 21.05
N ASN A 550 -6.62 11.94 20.85
CA ASN A 550 -6.36 13.31 20.43
C ASN A 550 -5.92 14.18 21.62
N ILE A 551 -4.90 15.02 21.37
CA ILE A 551 -4.53 16.20 22.16
C ILE A 551 -3.90 15.91 23.53
N TYR A 552 -2.57 15.99 23.57
CA TYR A 552 -1.82 16.32 24.80
C TYR A 552 -1.11 17.66 24.61
N ALA A 553 -1.16 18.53 25.63
CA ALA A 553 -0.38 19.76 25.61
C ALA A 553 1.11 19.41 25.60
N ALA A 554 1.85 19.93 24.61
CA ALA A 554 3.29 19.69 24.51
C ALA A 554 4.02 20.12 25.80
N PRO A 555 4.98 19.32 26.30
CA PRO A 555 5.84 19.76 27.40
C PRO A 555 6.68 20.95 26.95
N ALA A 556 6.83 21.95 27.82
CA ALA A 556 7.53 23.18 27.48
C ALA A 556 9.01 22.93 27.19
N THR A 557 9.47 23.31 26.00
CA THR A 557 10.88 23.62 25.77
C THR A 557 11.28 24.80 26.68
N PRO A 558 12.45 24.78 27.33
CA PRO A 558 12.84 25.85 28.26
C PRO A 558 13.36 27.10 27.51
N GLY A 559 12.49 27.76 26.76
CA GLY A 559 12.75 29.04 26.09
C GLY A 559 12.33 30.25 26.92
N PHE A 560 13.04 31.38 26.78
CA PHE A 560 12.67 32.65 27.43
C PHE A 560 11.31 33.18 26.94
N LEU A 561 11.01 33.01 25.65
CA LEU A 561 9.73 33.40 25.04
C LEU A 561 8.55 32.54 25.54
N ASP A 562 8.77 31.25 25.80
CA ASP A 562 7.73 30.36 26.34
C ASP A 562 7.28 30.79 27.75
N ARG A 563 8.20 31.31 28.58
CA ARG A 563 7.82 31.90 29.89
C ARG A 563 6.92 33.12 29.75
N LEU A 564 7.12 33.95 28.72
CA LEU A 564 6.27 35.11 28.47
C LEU A 564 4.87 34.69 28.02
N ALA A 565 4.77 33.67 27.16
CA ALA A 565 3.50 33.08 26.73
C ALA A 565 2.71 32.45 27.90
N ILE A 566 3.41 31.85 28.88
CA ILE A 566 2.82 31.32 30.11
C ILE A 566 2.18 32.45 30.96
N THR A 567 2.84 33.60 31.14
CA THR A 567 2.23 34.73 31.88
C THR A 567 1.06 35.41 31.17
N MET A 568 0.92 35.24 29.85
CA MET A 568 -0.12 35.92 29.07
C MET A 568 -1.29 35.01 28.64
N ASN A 569 -1.32 33.74 29.07
CA ASN A 569 -2.33 32.74 28.68
C ASN A 569 -2.52 32.52 27.15
N LEU A 570 -1.56 32.99 26.34
CA LEU A 570 -1.56 32.86 24.88
C LEU A 570 -1.04 31.49 24.45
N ARG A 571 -1.77 30.42 24.77
CA ARG A 571 -1.52 29.09 24.19
C ARG A 571 -2.36 28.89 22.92
N SER A 572 -1.70 28.77 21.78
CA SER A 572 -2.22 27.88 20.75
C SER A 572 -2.17 26.44 21.32
N LYS A 573 -3.30 25.74 21.32
CA LYS A 573 -3.30 24.30 21.54
C LYS A 573 -2.61 23.67 20.32
N VAL A 574 -1.39 23.19 20.48
CA VAL A 574 -0.73 22.42 19.42
C VAL A 574 -1.37 21.04 19.39
N GLU A 575 -2.37 20.88 18.52
CA GLU A 575 -3.01 19.60 18.26
C GLU A 575 -1.99 18.66 17.59
N ARG A 576 -1.50 17.68 18.36
CA ARG A 576 -0.64 16.60 17.86
C ARG A 576 -1.50 15.35 17.70
N ARG A 577 -1.40 14.72 16.53
CA ARG A 577 -2.05 13.45 16.21
C ARG A 577 -1.25 12.32 16.85
N SER A 578 -1.88 11.20 17.13
CA SER A 578 -1.18 9.98 17.57
C SER A 578 -0.67 9.12 16.40
N ILE A 579 -1.18 9.37 15.18
CA ILE A 579 -0.93 8.57 13.97
C ILE A 579 -0.52 9.46 12.79
N TYR A 580 0.51 9.01 12.07
CA TYR A 580 1.17 9.60 10.91
C TYR A 580 1.71 8.47 10.01
N ARG A 581 2.06 8.78 8.75
CA ARG A 581 2.55 7.78 7.79
C ARG A 581 3.81 7.03 8.24
N ASN A 582 4.70 7.70 8.98
CA ASN A 582 5.93 7.13 9.54
C ASN A 582 5.89 6.99 11.08
N ARG A 583 4.72 7.11 11.72
CA ARG A 583 4.58 6.97 13.19
C ARG A 583 3.17 6.56 13.59
N VAL A 584 3.00 5.43 14.27
CA VAL A 584 1.67 4.92 14.69
C VAL A 584 1.69 4.53 16.16
N CYS A 585 0.65 4.93 16.89
CA CYS A 585 0.38 4.51 18.26
C CYS A 585 -0.65 3.37 18.27
N PHE A 586 -0.36 2.33 19.04
CA PHE A 586 -1.18 1.14 19.21
C PHE A 586 -1.38 0.87 20.70
N SER A 587 -2.52 0.28 21.06
CA SER A 587 -2.81 -0.23 22.40
C SER A 587 -2.87 -1.75 22.36
N TYR A 588 -2.17 -2.43 23.28
CA TYR A 588 -2.02 -3.89 23.34
C TYR A 588 -2.70 -4.47 24.58
N GLY A 589 -3.59 -5.44 24.38
CA GLY A 589 -4.26 -6.20 25.46
C GLY A 589 -5.33 -5.40 26.22
N ARG A 590 -5.84 -6.01 27.30
CA ARG A 590 -6.78 -5.41 28.25
C ARG A 590 -6.39 -5.82 29.69
N PRO A 591 -6.13 -4.87 30.63
CA PRO A 591 -5.92 -3.44 30.41
C PRO A 591 -4.84 -3.19 29.36
N SER A 592 -4.89 -2.04 28.67
CA SER A 592 -4.01 -1.80 27.54
C SER A 592 -2.69 -1.13 27.93
N ASP A 593 -1.58 -1.67 27.42
CA ASP A 593 -0.30 -0.97 27.34
C ASP A 593 -0.16 -0.34 25.94
N ASP A 594 0.33 0.89 25.85
CA ASP A 594 0.54 1.55 24.56
C ASP A 594 1.94 1.23 24.03
N PHE A 595 2.04 1.02 22.72
CA PHE A 595 3.31 1.00 22.01
C PHE A 595 3.28 1.88 20.76
N VAL A 596 4.40 2.57 20.52
CA VAL A 596 4.55 3.51 19.41
C VAL A 596 5.67 3.02 18.50
N LEU A 597 5.34 2.82 17.23
CA LEU A 597 6.29 2.56 16.16
C LEU A 597 6.62 3.89 15.47
N THR A 598 7.88 4.12 15.11
CA THR A 598 8.31 5.33 14.36
C THR A 598 9.47 4.99 13.42
N ASP A 599 9.31 5.20 12.11
CA ASP A 599 10.44 5.15 11.17
C ASP A 599 11.32 6.40 11.34
N ILE A 600 12.58 6.15 11.70
CA ILE A 600 13.64 7.15 11.88
C ILE A 600 14.72 7.04 10.78
N ASN A 601 14.33 6.54 9.60
CA ASN A 601 15.08 6.29 8.37
C ASN A 601 16.10 5.14 8.42
N ASN A 602 16.89 5.04 9.49
CA ASN A 602 17.89 3.98 9.67
C ASN A 602 17.39 2.77 10.49
N ALA A 603 16.26 2.94 11.18
CA ALA A 603 15.60 1.93 11.98
C ALA A 603 14.10 2.25 12.14
N ILE A 604 13.32 1.26 12.56
CA ILE A 604 12.00 1.49 13.15
C ILE A 604 12.18 1.47 14.67
N GLN A 605 11.98 2.62 15.32
CA GLN A 605 12.02 2.75 16.77
C GLN A 605 10.69 2.26 17.39
N VAL A 606 10.81 1.42 18.40
CA VAL A 606 9.72 0.86 19.22
C VAL A 606 9.82 1.47 20.63
N ASN A 607 8.75 2.13 21.08
CA ASN A 607 8.56 2.55 22.46
C ASN A 607 7.37 1.81 23.07
N VAL A 608 7.48 1.31 24.30
CA VAL A 608 6.38 0.65 25.03
C VAL A 608 6.17 1.38 26.37
N LEU A 609 4.90 1.64 26.72
CA LEU A 609 4.45 2.52 27.78
C LEU A 609 3.27 1.89 28.55
N ARG A 610 3.34 1.91 29.88
CA ARG A 610 2.22 1.50 30.76
C ARG A 610 1.70 2.69 31.55
N TYR A 611 0.39 2.96 31.47
CA TYR A 611 -0.26 4.06 32.19
C TYR A 611 -0.90 3.67 33.53
N VAL A 612 -1.14 2.37 33.75
CA VAL A 612 -1.62 1.83 35.03
C VAL A 612 -0.46 1.47 35.98
N SER A 613 -0.74 1.33 37.28
CA SER A 613 0.24 0.74 38.22
C SER A 613 0.46 -0.73 37.87
N GLU A 614 1.68 -1.24 38.01
CA GLU A 614 2.00 -2.65 37.76
C GLU A 614 1.17 -3.60 38.63
N SER A 615 0.88 -3.22 39.88
CA SER A 615 -0.01 -3.94 40.80
C SER A 615 -1.48 -4.04 40.36
N ARG A 616 -1.89 -3.28 39.33
CA ARG A 616 -3.25 -3.27 38.78
C ARG A 616 -3.33 -3.89 37.37
N HIS A 617 -2.25 -4.52 36.91
CA HIS A 617 -2.18 -5.15 35.59
C HIS A 617 -1.95 -6.67 35.75
N PRO A 618 -2.72 -7.54 35.08
CA PRO A 618 -2.63 -8.99 35.26
C PRO A 618 -1.29 -9.58 34.81
N PHE A 619 -0.60 -8.92 33.87
CA PHE A 619 0.72 -9.32 33.36
C PHE A 619 1.81 -8.33 33.77
N SER A 620 3.00 -8.82 34.12
CA SER A 620 4.18 -7.96 34.36
C SER A 620 4.48 -7.10 33.12
N PHE A 621 5.05 -5.91 33.30
CA PHE A 621 5.33 -5.04 32.15
C PHE A 621 6.37 -5.67 31.20
N LYS A 622 7.30 -6.44 31.77
CA LYS A 622 8.32 -7.25 31.11
C LYS A 622 7.71 -8.33 30.20
N THR A 623 6.69 -9.04 30.68
CA THR A 623 5.94 -10.03 29.87
C THR A 623 5.30 -9.37 28.65
N VAL A 624 4.67 -8.20 28.82
CA VAL A 624 4.04 -7.48 27.71
C VAL A 624 5.06 -6.95 26.71
N CYS A 625 6.19 -6.40 27.18
CA CYS A 625 7.29 -5.98 26.30
C CYS A 625 7.80 -7.14 25.42
N GLN A 626 7.93 -8.35 25.97
CA GLN A 626 8.33 -9.55 25.23
C GLN A 626 7.27 -10.04 24.24
N GLN A 627 5.99 -10.00 24.63
CA GLN A 627 4.88 -10.34 23.74
C GLN A 627 4.78 -9.36 22.56
N ILE A 628 5.01 -8.06 22.78
CA ILE A 628 5.06 -7.05 21.73
C ILE A 628 6.27 -7.27 20.81
N LEU A 629 7.46 -7.62 21.32
CA LEU A 629 8.59 -7.96 20.44
C LEU A 629 8.30 -9.18 19.57
N LYS A 630 7.69 -10.24 20.12
CA LYS A 630 7.31 -11.42 19.33
C LYS A 630 6.29 -11.05 18.25
N LEU A 631 5.24 -10.31 18.61
CA LEU A 631 4.25 -9.79 17.66
C LEU A 631 4.93 -9.00 16.52
N LEU A 632 5.89 -8.13 16.84
CA LEU A 632 6.58 -7.33 15.84
C LEU A 632 7.49 -8.18 14.94
N ASP A 633 8.09 -9.27 15.44
CA ASP A 633 8.84 -10.22 14.60
C ASP A 633 7.92 -10.97 13.64
N ASP A 634 6.80 -11.52 14.16
CA ASP A 634 5.75 -12.20 13.38
C ASP A 634 5.14 -11.26 12.32
N CYS A 635 4.92 -9.98 12.64
CA CYS A 635 4.43 -8.97 11.70
C CYS A 635 5.51 -8.52 10.70
N CYS A 636 6.79 -8.43 11.08
CA CYS A 636 7.88 -8.14 10.14
C CYS A 636 8.05 -9.27 9.13
N GLN A 637 8.06 -10.53 9.60
CA GLN A 637 8.14 -11.73 8.76
C GLN A 637 7.02 -11.73 7.70
N GLN A 638 5.80 -11.47 8.14
CA GLN A 638 4.63 -11.32 7.28
C GLN A 638 4.75 -10.24 6.19
N VAL A 639 5.47 -9.14 6.46
CA VAL A 639 5.74 -8.07 5.47
C VAL A 639 6.83 -8.50 4.48
N GLU A 640 7.90 -9.14 4.96
CA GLU A 640 8.96 -9.68 4.12
C GLU A 640 8.38 -10.73 3.14
N GLU A 641 7.55 -11.66 3.64
CA GLU A 641 6.86 -12.68 2.81
C GLU A 641 5.95 -12.08 1.74
N THR A 642 5.12 -11.08 2.09
CA THR A 642 4.24 -10.41 1.13
C THR A 642 5.00 -9.75 -0.03
N LEU A 643 6.23 -9.28 0.20
CA LEU A 643 7.08 -8.70 -0.85
C LEU A 643 7.88 -9.78 -1.61
N ILE A 644 8.33 -10.83 -0.93
CA ILE A 644 9.12 -11.93 -1.51
C ILE A 644 8.29 -12.83 -2.46
N LEU A 645 7.03 -13.10 -2.13
CA LEU A 645 6.13 -13.99 -2.91
C LEU A 645 5.97 -13.58 -4.39
N TYR A 646 6.23 -12.31 -4.72
CA TYR A 646 6.15 -11.74 -6.06
C TYR A 646 7.49 -11.68 -6.80
N HIS A 647 8.60 -12.00 -6.14
CA HIS A 647 9.97 -11.86 -6.69
C HIS A 647 10.72 -13.19 -6.79
N GLY A 648 10.14 -14.29 -6.27
CA GLY A 648 10.52 -15.65 -6.64
C GLY A 648 11.83 -16.18 -6.03
N HIS A 649 12.31 -15.57 -4.94
CA HIS A 649 13.52 -16.00 -4.24
C HIS A 649 13.30 -16.05 -2.72
N HIS A 650 13.41 -17.24 -2.14
CA HIS A 650 13.59 -17.39 -0.70
C HIS A 650 15.05 -17.07 -0.35
N ASN A 651 15.27 -15.99 0.39
CA ASN A 651 16.50 -15.82 1.17
C ASN A 651 16.25 -16.48 2.53
N ASP A 652 16.96 -17.56 2.85
CA ASP A 652 16.81 -18.33 4.10
C ASP A 652 17.24 -17.57 5.37
N GLN A 653 17.61 -16.28 5.25
CA GLN A 653 18.01 -15.46 6.38
C GLN A 653 17.40 -14.07 6.25
N SER A 654 16.55 -13.71 7.23
CA SER A 654 15.93 -12.38 7.27
C SER A 654 17.00 -11.29 7.39
N SER A 655 16.79 -10.20 6.65
CA SER A 655 17.69 -9.05 6.61
C SER A 655 17.65 -8.21 7.89
N ARG A 656 16.61 -8.40 8.72
CA ARG A 656 16.32 -7.57 9.90
C ARG A 656 17.01 -8.07 11.16
N LYS A 657 17.35 -7.14 12.06
CA LYS A 657 17.91 -7.40 13.40
C LYS A 657 17.33 -6.44 14.43
N ILE A 658 16.88 -6.99 15.55
CA ILE A 658 16.45 -6.21 16.72
C ILE A 658 17.70 -5.72 17.47
N GLN A 659 17.79 -4.41 17.74
CA GLN A 659 18.89 -3.78 18.48
C GLN A 659 18.34 -3.02 19.69
N TYR A 660 18.94 -3.26 20.86
CA TYR A 660 18.52 -2.68 22.13
C TYR A 660 19.36 -1.42 22.41
N VAL A 661 18.69 -0.26 22.58
CA VAL A 661 19.38 1.02 22.79
C VAL A 661 19.95 1.08 24.21
N CYS A 662 21.26 1.37 24.31
CA CYS A 662 21.95 1.52 25.59
C CYS A 662 21.62 2.88 26.22
N GLN A 663 21.18 2.86 27.47
CA GLN A 663 20.96 4.07 28.29
C GLN A 663 22.13 4.33 29.26
N CYS A 664 23.26 3.66 29.01
CA CYS A 664 24.45 3.67 29.84
C CYS A 664 25.20 5.01 29.88
N ASN A 665 25.06 5.85 28.84
CA ASN A 665 25.74 7.12 28.72
C ASN A 665 24.79 8.16 28.10
N PRO A 666 24.62 9.37 28.68
CA PRO A 666 23.72 10.42 28.16
C PRO A 666 24.24 11.12 26.88
N SER A 667 25.06 10.43 26.08
CA SER A 667 25.54 10.88 24.77
C SER A 667 24.36 11.12 23.81
N SER A 668 24.42 12.20 23.04
CA SER A 668 23.44 12.54 22.00
C SER A 668 23.34 11.53 20.85
N GLU A 669 24.33 10.65 20.70
CA GLU A 669 24.36 9.61 19.68
C GLU A 669 23.84 8.27 20.22
N VAL A 670 22.79 7.77 19.58
CA VAL A 670 22.25 6.41 19.79
C VAL A 670 23.36 5.37 19.64
N HIS A 671 23.42 4.47 20.61
CA HIS A 671 24.35 3.35 20.63
C HIS A 671 23.71 2.15 21.30
N TYR A 672 24.23 0.96 21.00
CA TYR A 672 23.53 -0.29 21.27
C TYR A 672 24.26 -1.15 22.30
N ILE A 673 23.46 -1.95 22.99
CA ILE A 673 23.93 -3.08 23.80
C ILE A 673 24.47 -4.17 22.84
N LYS A 674 25.53 -4.86 23.24
CA LYS A 674 26.24 -5.88 22.46
C LYS A 674 26.13 -7.27 23.06
N ASP A 675 26.41 -8.25 22.21
CA ASP A 675 26.63 -9.65 22.57
C ASP A 675 25.41 -10.24 23.31
N ILE A 676 24.23 -9.94 22.77
CA ILE A 676 22.93 -10.40 23.27
C ILE A 676 22.60 -11.74 22.64
N ASP A 677 22.53 -12.77 23.47
CA ASP A 677 21.88 -14.04 23.17
C ASP A 677 20.40 -13.92 23.59
N VAL A 678 19.51 -13.70 22.62
CA VAL A 678 18.08 -13.42 22.88
C VAL A 678 17.36 -14.62 23.54
N GLU A 679 17.86 -15.84 23.33
CA GLU A 679 17.22 -17.04 23.87
C GLU A 679 17.66 -17.32 25.31
N ASN A 680 18.97 -17.16 25.58
CA ASN A 680 19.62 -17.57 26.82
C ASN A 680 19.94 -16.43 27.81
N GLN A 681 19.98 -15.17 27.37
CA GLN A 681 20.37 -14.05 28.24
C GLN A 681 19.20 -13.55 29.10
N THR A 682 19.45 -13.47 30.41
CA THR A 682 18.52 -12.97 31.42
C THR A 682 18.83 -11.53 31.80
N CYS A 683 17.88 -10.85 32.44
CA CYS A 683 18.08 -9.49 32.95
C CYS A 683 19.18 -9.36 34.03
N SER A 684 19.71 -10.48 34.53
CA SER A 684 20.77 -10.52 35.55
C SER A 684 22.17 -10.70 34.95
N ASP A 685 22.28 -11.01 33.66
CA ASP A 685 23.58 -11.26 33.03
C ASP A 685 24.26 -9.93 32.64
N PRO A 686 25.61 -9.86 32.69
CA PRO A 686 26.34 -8.65 32.35
C PRO A 686 26.25 -8.36 30.85
N VAL A 687 26.04 -7.08 30.52
CA VAL A 687 25.95 -6.60 29.14
C VAL A 687 27.07 -5.63 28.80
N TYR A 688 27.42 -5.56 27.52
CA TYR A 688 28.46 -4.68 26.98
C TYR A 688 27.87 -3.55 26.17
N CYS A 689 28.49 -2.37 26.22
CA CYS A 689 28.12 -1.22 25.41
C CYS A 689 29.03 -1.09 24.18
N LYS A 690 28.48 -0.68 23.02
CA LYS A 690 29.29 -0.39 21.82
C LYS A 690 30.33 0.73 22.05
N LYS A 691 30.05 1.70 22.92
CA LYS A 691 30.95 2.80 23.31
C LYS A 691 31.83 2.45 24.52
N GLU A 692 31.27 1.76 25.52
CA GLU A 692 31.97 1.39 26.75
C GLU A 692 32.16 -0.13 26.83
N ARG A 693 33.36 -0.62 26.50
CA ARG A 693 33.71 -2.06 26.51
C ARG A 693 33.87 -2.66 27.92
N ARG A 694 33.20 -2.12 28.94
CA ARG A 694 33.20 -2.65 30.30
C ARG A 694 31.86 -3.37 30.55
N PRO A 695 31.87 -4.57 31.17
CA PRO A 695 30.63 -5.25 31.54
C PRO A 695 29.90 -4.44 32.61
N ARG A 696 28.58 -4.36 32.49
CA ARG A 696 27.69 -3.71 33.47
C ARG A 696 26.37 -4.46 33.59
N SER A 697 25.61 -4.18 34.65
CA SER A 697 24.20 -4.57 34.72
C SER A 697 23.35 -3.74 33.75
N LEU A 698 22.25 -4.33 33.27
CA LEU A 698 21.17 -3.61 32.57
C LEU A 698 20.56 -2.53 33.48
N THR A 699 20.11 -1.42 32.92
CA THR A 699 19.27 -0.45 33.65
C THR A 699 17.87 -1.02 33.84
N ASN A 700 17.08 -0.46 34.78
CA ASN A 700 15.69 -0.89 35.00
C ASN A 700 14.87 -0.91 33.69
N ASN A 701 15.00 0.14 32.88
CA ASN A 701 14.26 0.28 31.62
C ASN A 701 14.75 -0.69 30.52
N GLU A 702 16.04 -1.00 30.49
CA GLU A 702 16.61 -1.99 29.56
C GLU A 702 16.22 -3.42 29.96
N SER A 703 16.15 -3.69 31.27
CA SER A 703 15.87 -5.02 31.83
C SER A 703 14.47 -5.57 31.49
N LEU A 704 13.56 -4.69 31.05
CA LEU A 704 12.18 -5.01 30.67
C LEU A 704 12.05 -5.84 29.39
N TRP A 705 13.11 -5.94 28.58
CA TRP A 705 13.10 -6.75 27.36
C TRP A 705 13.58 -8.19 27.57
N PHE A 706 14.37 -8.44 28.61
CA PHE A 706 15.02 -9.72 28.86
C PHE A 706 14.17 -10.61 29.78
N LYS A 707 14.42 -11.93 29.81
CA LYS A 707 13.69 -12.82 30.73
C LYS A 707 14.22 -12.65 32.16
N GLU A 708 13.40 -12.97 33.16
CA GLU A 708 13.90 -13.20 34.51
C GLU A 708 14.55 -14.57 34.61
N ARG A 709 15.61 -14.66 35.42
CA ARG A 709 16.22 -15.94 35.74
C ARG A 709 15.22 -16.72 36.60
N THR A 710 14.64 -17.78 36.05
CA THR A 710 13.79 -18.72 36.80
C THR A 710 14.58 -19.25 37.98
N LYS A 711 14.20 -18.83 39.20
CA LYS A 711 14.70 -19.46 40.42
C LYS A 711 14.18 -20.90 40.40
N TYR A 712 15.09 -21.87 40.39
CA TYR A 712 14.74 -23.28 40.50
C TYR A 712 13.87 -23.52 41.73
N LEU A 713 12.57 -23.75 41.52
CA LEU A 713 11.75 -24.48 42.48
C LEU A 713 12.00 -25.98 42.22
N PRO A 714 12.12 -26.83 43.26
CA PRO A 714 12.40 -28.25 43.06
C PRO A 714 11.32 -28.94 42.21
N GLN A 715 11.74 -29.92 41.41
CA GLN A 715 10.87 -30.67 40.50
C GLN A 715 9.72 -31.34 41.27
N GLY A 716 8.48 -31.00 40.93
CA GLY A 716 7.28 -31.57 41.54
C GLY A 716 6.01 -31.14 40.82
N LYS A 717 5.48 -32.03 39.96
CA LYS A 717 4.28 -31.90 39.11
C LYS A 717 4.42 -31.01 37.88
N GLN A 718 4.62 -31.67 36.73
CA GLN A 718 4.15 -31.15 35.44
C GLN A 718 2.61 -31.06 35.47
N LEU A 719 2.06 -29.91 35.10
CA LEU A 719 0.79 -29.87 34.37
C LEU A 719 1.09 -29.19 33.02
N GLN A 720 0.74 -29.87 31.94
CA GLN A 720 0.72 -29.26 30.62
C GLN A 720 -0.46 -28.29 30.57
N VAL A 721 -0.26 -27.09 30.03
CA VAL A 721 -1.35 -26.20 29.63
C VAL A 721 -1.07 -25.76 28.20
N GLU A 722 -1.77 -26.40 27.27
CA GLU A 722 -1.84 -25.97 25.87
C GLU A 722 -2.94 -24.90 25.68
N THR A 723 -2.81 -24.17 24.58
CA THR A 723 -3.88 -23.47 23.83
C THR A 723 -4.62 -22.26 24.42
N SER A 724 -4.52 -21.17 23.63
CA SER A 724 -5.60 -20.30 23.11
C SER A 724 -6.78 -19.87 24.02
N PRO A 725 -7.01 -18.56 24.20
CA PRO A 725 -8.26 -18.07 24.78
C PRO A 725 -9.39 -18.10 23.74
N ARG A 726 -10.24 -19.12 23.81
CA ARG A 726 -11.62 -19.01 23.33
C ARG A 726 -12.51 -18.48 24.46
N LEU A 727 -13.42 -17.59 24.11
CA LEU A 727 -14.53 -17.20 25.00
C LEU A 727 -15.46 -18.40 25.16
N VAL A 728 -15.94 -18.62 26.38
CA VAL A 728 -17.05 -19.54 26.69
C VAL A 728 -17.96 -18.80 27.67
N ASP A 729 -19.24 -18.81 27.36
CA ASP A 729 -20.30 -18.14 28.10
C ASP A 729 -20.59 -18.85 29.44
N MET A 730 -21.17 -18.14 30.40
CA MET A 730 -21.63 -18.70 31.66
C MET A 730 -23.17 -18.66 31.70
N GLU A 731 -23.78 -19.84 31.63
CA GLU A 731 -25.15 -20.07 32.10
C GLU A 731 -25.13 -20.28 33.64
N GLU A 732 -26.17 -19.83 34.32
CA GLU A 732 -26.30 -19.96 35.79
C GLU A 732 -27.08 -21.23 36.15
N ASP A 733 -26.43 -22.16 36.85
CA ASP A 733 -27.08 -23.31 37.50
C ASP A 733 -27.62 -22.91 38.89
N GLY A 734 -28.79 -23.42 39.26
CA GLY A 734 -29.51 -23.06 40.48
C GLY A 734 -29.39 -24.03 41.66
N ASN A 735 -30.44 -23.99 42.51
CA ASN A 735 -30.73 -24.76 43.73
C ASN A 735 -30.07 -24.34 45.06
N VAL A 736 -30.91 -23.76 45.93
CA VAL A 736 -31.13 -24.25 47.31
C VAL A 736 -32.65 -24.21 47.57
N ASP A 737 -33.19 -25.24 48.21
CA ASP A 737 -34.62 -25.48 48.42
C ASP A 737 -35.23 -24.80 49.68
N ASP A 738 -36.56 -24.95 49.78
CA ASP A 738 -37.41 -25.06 50.99
C ASP A 738 -38.26 -23.87 51.53
N VAL A 739 -39.59 -23.99 51.26
CA VAL A 739 -40.71 -24.13 52.25
C VAL A 739 -41.60 -22.90 52.64
N ASP A 740 -42.92 -23.10 52.44
CA ASP A 740 -44.16 -22.47 52.99
C ASP A 740 -44.42 -20.93 52.81
N ASP A 741 -45.65 -20.38 52.68
CA ASP A 741 -47.04 -20.91 52.56
C ASP A 741 -48.02 -19.83 51.97
N ASP A 742 -49.23 -20.25 51.60
CA ASP A 742 -50.56 -19.56 51.56
C ASP A 742 -50.91 -18.31 50.67
N ASP A 743 -52.07 -18.44 49.96
CA ASP A 743 -53.21 -17.49 49.76
C ASP A 743 -53.04 -16.07 49.12
N ASP A 744 -54.03 -15.40 48.50
CA ASP A 744 -55.41 -15.69 48.01
C ASP A 744 -55.83 -14.61 46.95
N ASP A 745 -56.26 -15.06 45.77
CA ASP A 745 -57.45 -14.73 44.95
C ASP A 745 -57.92 -13.33 44.40
N THR A 746 -58.68 -13.45 43.30
CA THR A 746 -59.80 -12.68 42.68
C THR A 746 -59.80 -11.23 42.12
N THR A 747 -60.47 -11.17 40.94
CA THR A 747 -61.39 -10.14 40.37
C THR A 747 -60.94 -8.79 39.76
N LEU A 748 -60.79 -8.80 38.44
CA LEU A 748 -61.75 -8.28 37.41
C LEU A 748 -62.63 -7.01 37.61
N LEU A 749 -62.62 -6.21 36.51
CA LEU A 749 -63.71 -5.45 35.83
C LEU A 749 -64.05 -3.98 36.19
N ILE A 750 -64.77 -3.34 35.23
CA ILE A 750 -65.48 -2.02 35.25
C ILE A 750 -64.61 -0.81 34.81
N GLN A 751 -64.96 0.09 33.86
CA GLN A 751 -66.09 0.22 32.89
C GLN A 751 -65.72 1.20 31.72
N GLU A 752 -66.36 1.02 30.54
CA GLU A 752 -67.14 2.01 29.72
C GLU A 752 -66.77 3.53 29.65
N ASP A 753 -66.98 4.30 28.56
CA ASP A 753 -67.47 4.07 27.17
C ASP A 753 -67.20 5.30 26.24
N LYS A 754 -67.33 5.11 24.91
CA LYS A 754 -67.66 6.05 23.76
C LYS A 754 -67.48 7.59 23.89
N SER A 755 -67.10 8.34 22.84
CA SER A 755 -67.89 8.48 21.60
C SER A 755 -67.26 9.35 20.46
N THR A 756 -67.37 8.88 19.18
CA THR A 756 -67.74 9.61 17.92
C THR A 756 -67.02 10.92 17.48
N THR A 757 -66.70 11.23 16.20
CA THR A 757 -67.06 10.65 14.86
C THR A 757 -66.22 11.25 13.71
N ASN A 758 -66.10 10.49 12.59
CA ASN A 758 -65.96 10.91 11.16
C ASN A 758 -64.82 11.88 10.75
N TYR A 759 -63.90 11.51 9.83
CA TYR A 759 -64.18 11.24 8.41
C TYR A 759 -63.05 10.43 7.72
N SER A 760 -63.39 9.66 6.69
CA SER A 760 -62.48 9.01 5.69
C SER A 760 -62.89 9.52 4.28
N PRO A 761 -62.18 9.31 3.14
CA PRO A 761 -61.25 8.21 2.77
C PRO A 761 -59.93 8.75 2.10
N THR A 762 -59.10 8.09 1.27
CA THR A 762 -59.17 6.81 0.51
C THR A 762 -57.77 6.29 0.12
N GLN A 763 -57.41 5.05 0.53
CA GLN A 763 -56.45 4.11 -0.13
C GLN A 763 -54.99 4.60 -0.41
N ILE A 764 -53.94 3.78 -0.59
CA ILE A 764 -53.78 2.39 -1.10
C ILE A 764 -52.79 1.58 -0.22
N SER A 765 -52.82 0.24 -0.37
CA SER A 765 -51.99 -0.83 0.23
C SER A 765 -50.47 -0.77 -0.15
N GLU A 766 -49.53 -1.59 0.35
CA GLU A 766 -49.58 -2.84 1.16
C GLU A 766 -48.23 -3.13 1.90
N SER A 767 -48.31 -3.90 3.00
CA SER A 767 -47.30 -4.75 3.68
C SER A 767 -45.77 -4.53 3.55
N ASN A 768 -45.10 -4.31 4.70
CA ASN A 768 -44.28 -5.36 5.38
C ASN A 768 -43.68 -4.83 6.70
N ASP A 769 -43.78 -5.63 7.77
CA ASP A 769 -43.28 -5.33 9.12
C ASP A 769 -42.02 -6.15 9.43
N ASP A 770 -40.86 -5.52 9.23
CA ASP A 770 -39.63 -5.81 9.97
C ASP A 770 -39.49 -4.68 10.99
N GLN A 771 -39.57 -4.99 12.29
CA GLN A 771 -39.78 -4.03 13.38
C GLN A 771 -38.84 -2.83 13.30
N ARG A 772 -39.39 -1.70 12.83
CA ARG A 772 -38.66 -0.45 12.68
C ARG A 772 -38.27 0.08 14.06
N LYS A 773 -36.98 0.04 14.40
CA LYS A 773 -36.41 1.01 15.36
C LYS A 773 -36.87 2.40 14.92
N VAL A 774 -37.71 3.05 15.71
CA VAL A 774 -38.19 4.41 15.41
C VAL A 774 -37.00 5.36 15.58
N ILE A 775 -36.34 5.65 14.47
CA ILE A 775 -35.20 6.58 14.41
C ILE A 775 -35.74 7.98 14.60
N LEU A 776 -35.28 8.63 15.67
CA LEU A 776 -35.53 10.03 15.94
C LEU A 776 -34.71 10.88 14.99
N THR A 777 -35.30 11.97 14.53
CA THR A 777 -34.61 12.98 13.72
C THR A 777 -34.80 14.34 14.39
N ILE A 778 -34.15 15.37 13.87
CA ILE A 778 -34.33 16.76 14.32
C ILE A 778 -35.81 17.20 14.41
N ARG A 779 -36.72 16.56 13.66
CA ARG A 779 -38.17 16.82 13.73
C ARG A 779 -38.81 16.42 15.07
N ASN A 780 -38.24 15.46 15.78
CA ASN A 780 -38.70 15.02 17.10
C ASN A 780 -38.18 15.93 18.24
N LEU A 781 -37.35 16.94 17.97
CA LEU A 781 -36.75 17.79 19.00
C LEU A 781 -37.79 18.46 19.92
N VAL A 782 -38.92 18.91 19.37
CA VAL A 782 -40.01 19.53 20.16
C VAL A 782 -40.68 18.51 21.07
N GLU A 783 -40.91 17.30 20.56
CA GLU A 783 -41.52 16.18 21.28
C GLU A 783 -40.61 15.72 22.43
N ILE A 784 -39.31 15.53 22.15
CA ILE A 784 -38.26 15.20 23.12
C ILE A 784 -38.15 16.28 24.20
N LYS A 785 -38.12 17.56 23.81
CA LYS A 785 -38.04 18.67 24.76
C LYS A 785 -39.28 18.75 25.65
N GLN A 786 -40.47 18.47 25.12
CA GLN A 786 -41.69 18.41 25.92
C GLN A 786 -41.64 17.23 26.91
N VAL A 787 -41.24 16.03 26.47
CA VAL A 787 -41.08 14.85 27.35
C VAL A 787 -40.11 15.12 28.51
N LEU A 788 -38.93 15.68 28.24
CA LEU A 788 -37.95 16.00 29.28
C LEU A 788 -38.47 17.07 30.26
N LYS A 789 -39.23 18.06 29.75
CA LYS A 789 -39.82 19.13 30.56
C LYS A 789 -40.98 18.63 31.44
N ASP A 790 -41.85 17.78 30.91
CA ASP A 790 -42.97 17.17 31.63
C ASP A 790 -42.48 16.29 32.79
N CYS A 791 -41.28 15.72 32.66
CA CYS A 791 -40.62 14.93 33.70
C CYS A 791 -39.70 15.74 34.61
N HIS A 792 -39.67 17.07 34.50
CA HIS A 792 -38.82 17.98 35.27
C HIS A 792 -37.30 17.73 35.17
N PHE A 793 -36.81 17.28 34.00
CA PHE A 793 -35.39 17.12 33.75
C PHE A 793 -34.61 18.43 33.98
N GLN A 794 -33.49 18.34 34.71
CA GLN A 794 -32.71 19.53 35.09
C GLN A 794 -31.85 20.03 33.92
N ALA A 795 -32.32 21.05 33.18
CA ALA A 795 -31.63 21.59 32.01
C ALA A 795 -30.16 22.01 32.25
N LYS A 796 -29.74 22.29 33.48
CA LYS A 796 -28.32 22.55 33.81
C LYS A 796 -27.40 21.35 33.60
N LYS A 797 -27.93 20.12 33.59
CA LYS A 797 -27.22 18.87 33.32
C LYS A 797 -27.08 18.55 31.82
N TRP A 798 -27.36 19.52 30.94
CA TRP A 798 -27.31 19.32 29.49
C TRP A 798 -25.94 18.91 28.95
N ILE A 799 -24.85 19.34 29.60
CA ILE A 799 -23.48 18.92 29.20
C ILE A 799 -23.33 17.42 29.45
N ASP A 800 -23.72 16.95 30.63
CA ASP A 800 -23.66 15.54 30.99
C ASP A 800 -24.58 14.72 30.07
N LEU A 801 -25.82 15.18 29.84
CA LEU A 801 -26.73 14.56 28.88
C LEU A 801 -26.13 14.49 27.46
N GLY A 802 -25.53 15.57 26.97
CA GLY A 802 -24.88 15.59 25.66
C GLY A 802 -23.74 14.59 25.54
N LEU A 803 -22.95 14.42 26.61
CA LEU A 803 -21.89 13.41 26.67
C LEU A 803 -22.47 11.99 26.61
N TYR A 804 -23.53 11.69 27.38
CA TYR A 804 -24.17 10.37 27.35
C TYR A 804 -24.98 10.10 26.06
N LEU A 805 -25.39 11.16 25.34
CA LEU A 805 -25.93 11.07 23.98
C LEU A 805 -24.86 10.92 22.89
N GLY A 806 -23.57 10.90 23.26
CA GLY A 806 -22.45 10.62 22.34
C GLY A 806 -21.87 11.85 21.62
N LEU A 807 -22.19 13.08 22.05
CA LEU A 807 -21.65 14.30 21.47
C LEU A 807 -20.26 14.66 22.00
N PHE A 808 -19.41 15.20 21.12
CA PHE A 808 -18.08 15.64 21.51
C PHE A 808 -18.11 16.82 22.49
N TYR A 809 -17.38 16.70 23.60
CA TYR A 809 -17.21 17.77 24.60
C TYR A 809 -16.70 19.10 24.01
N SER A 810 -15.98 19.09 22.88
CA SER A 810 -15.59 20.30 22.15
C SER A 810 -16.79 21.07 21.60
N ASN A 811 -17.80 20.35 21.10
CA ASN A 811 -19.00 20.93 20.52
C ASN A 811 -19.90 21.44 21.65
N LEU A 812 -20.04 20.66 22.73
CA LEU A 812 -20.73 21.09 23.96
C LEU A 812 -20.06 22.35 24.56
N LYS A 813 -18.73 22.39 24.68
CA LYS A 813 -18.02 23.59 25.18
C LYS A 813 -18.15 24.81 24.26
N THR A 814 -18.36 24.59 22.96
CA THR A 814 -18.67 25.66 22.00
C THR A 814 -20.10 26.19 22.22
N ILE A 815 -21.08 25.31 22.43
CA ILE A 815 -22.46 25.68 22.83
C ILE A 815 -22.43 26.46 24.16
N GLU A 816 -21.71 25.96 25.17
CA GLU A 816 -21.53 26.63 26.48
C GLU A 816 -20.94 28.04 26.33
N THR A 817 -19.96 28.22 25.44
CA THR A 817 -19.33 29.52 25.18
C THR A 817 -20.30 30.48 24.48
N ASN A 818 -21.09 29.99 23.52
CA ASN A 818 -22.03 30.79 22.73
C ASN A 818 -23.27 31.22 23.54
N TYR A 819 -23.73 30.39 24.49
CA TYR A 819 -24.99 30.59 25.23
C TYR A 819 -24.79 30.58 26.76
N SER A 820 -23.62 31.05 27.23
CA SER A 820 -23.06 30.96 28.60
C SER A 820 -23.92 31.41 29.81
N ARG A 821 -25.19 31.81 29.62
CA ARG A 821 -26.14 32.17 30.69
C ARG A 821 -27.53 31.56 30.53
N ASP A 822 -27.77 30.76 29.50
CA ASP A 822 -29.07 30.16 29.21
C ASP A 822 -28.97 28.63 29.08
N ALA A 823 -29.23 27.92 30.18
CA ALA A 823 -29.17 26.46 30.22
C ALA A 823 -30.29 25.78 29.40
N GLU A 824 -31.42 26.46 29.17
CA GLU A 824 -32.52 25.94 28.35
C GLU A 824 -32.19 26.03 26.86
N GLN A 825 -31.55 27.12 26.43
CA GLN A 825 -31.01 27.21 25.07
C GLN A 825 -29.89 26.21 24.87
N CYS A 826 -28.94 26.08 25.80
CA CYS A 826 -27.87 25.09 25.69
C CYS A 826 -28.38 23.64 25.58
N LEU A 827 -29.40 23.26 26.38
CA LEU A 827 -30.06 21.95 26.27
C LEU A 827 -30.70 21.75 24.88
N THR A 828 -31.28 22.82 24.32
CA THR A 828 -31.93 22.77 23.01
C THR A 828 -30.90 22.55 21.89
N GLU A 829 -29.80 23.30 21.89
CA GLU A 829 -28.71 23.13 20.91
C GLU A 829 -28.02 21.76 21.05
N CYS A 830 -27.85 21.27 22.28
CA CYS A 830 -27.31 19.94 22.55
C CYS A 830 -28.17 18.83 21.96
N LEU A 831 -29.48 18.85 22.20
CA LEU A 831 -30.41 17.86 21.63
C LEU A 831 -30.53 17.99 20.11
N ALA A 832 -30.47 19.22 19.58
CA ALA A 832 -30.45 19.47 18.14
C ALA A 832 -29.20 18.89 17.47
N LEU A 833 -28.02 19.06 18.08
CA LEU A 833 -26.76 18.52 17.59
C LEU A 833 -26.79 16.98 17.60
N TRP A 834 -27.26 16.36 18.69
CA TRP A 834 -27.39 14.90 18.79
C TRP A 834 -28.30 14.33 17.69
N LEU A 835 -29.49 14.91 17.49
CA LEU A 835 -30.44 14.49 16.46
C LEU A 835 -29.99 14.79 15.01
N THR A 836 -28.82 15.43 14.83
CA THR A 836 -28.21 15.73 13.53
C THR A 836 -26.94 14.91 13.29
N GLU A 837 -26.15 14.61 14.34
CA GLU A 837 -24.94 13.77 14.25
C GLU A 837 -25.25 12.25 14.38
N ASP A 838 -26.25 11.85 15.16
CA ASP A 838 -26.59 10.43 15.39
C ASP A 838 -27.71 9.94 14.45
N ILE A 839 -27.32 9.29 13.35
CA ILE A 839 -28.23 8.66 12.37
C ILE A 839 -29.01 7.45 12.91
N GLU A 840 -28.75 7.02 14.14
CA GLU A 840 -29.50 5.98 14.86
C GLU A 840 -30.01 6.50 16.21
N ALA A 841 -30.28 7.81 16.34
CA ALA A 841 -30.94 8.37 17.51
C ALA A 841 -32.28 7.66 17.75
N THR A 842 -32.59 7.29 18.99
CA THR A 842 -33.84 6.60 19.35
C THR A 842 -34.28 7.00 20.76
N TRP A 843 -35.56 6.80 21.08
CA TRP A 843 -36.09 7.04 22.43
C TRP A 843 -35.34 6.22 23.50
N GLU A 844 -34.79 5.06 23.14
CA GLU A 844 -33.99 4.24 24.07
C GLU A 844 -32.66 4.89 24.41
N LYS A 845 -31.93 5.39 23.40
CA LYS A 845 -30.67 6.12 23.62
C LYS A 845 -30.89 7.33 24.51
N LEU A 846 -31.98 8.07 24.29
CA LEU A 846 -32.35 9.19 25.15
C LEU A 846 -32.67 8.73 26.58
N ALA A 847 -33.47 7.68 26.75
CA ALA A 847 -33.84 7.17 28.07
C ALA A 847 -32.61 6.75 28.88
N ILE A 848 -31.69 5.99 28.27
CA ILE A 848 -30.44 5.56 28.91
C ILE A 848 -29.58 6.78 29.24
N ALA A 849 -29.37 7.70 28.30
CA ALA A 849 -28.56 8.89 28.54
C ALA A 849 -29.11 9.77 29.67
N VAL A 850 -30.42 9.81 29.88
CA VAL A 850 -31.06 10.53 30.99
C VAL A 850 -30.91 9.76 32.33
N ASP A 851 -30.92 8.43 32.28
CA ASP A 851 -30.70 7.55 33.45
C ASP A 851 -29.32 7.77 34.05
N GLU A 852 -28.29 7.79 33.20
CA GLU A 852 -26.87 8.00 33.53
C GLU A 852 -26.56 9.42 34.04
N VAL A 853 -27.44 10.39 33.76
CA VAL A 853 -27.44 11.75 34.35
C VAL A 853 -28.01 11.76 35.78
N GLY A 854 -28.44 10.60 36.28
CA GLY A 854 -29.02 10.40 37.60
C GLY A 854 -30.49 10.81 37.68
N GLU A 855 -31.19 10.92 36.55
CA GLU A 855 -32.61 11.28 36.46
C GLU A 855 -33.44 10.02 36.16
N THR A 856 -33.31 9.01 37.04
CA THR A 856 -33.84 7.65 36.84
C THR A 856 -35.35 7.56 36.68
N SER A 857 -36.08 8.46 37.34
CA SER A 857 -37.53 8.64 37.16
C SER A 857 -37.90 9.11 35.75
N VAL A 858 -37.11 10.01 35.17
CA VAL A 858 -37.29 10.54 33.81
C VAL A 858 -36.97 9.46 32.79
N ALA A 859 -35.86 8.72 32.99
CA ALA A 859 -35.50 7.58 32.15
C ALA A 859 -36.59 6.50 32.13
N GLY A 860 -37.11 6.13 33.31
CA GLY A 860 -38.22 5.19 33.46
C GLY A 860 -39.48 5.63 32.68
N TYR A 861 -39.80 6.92 32.72
CA TYR A 861 -40.92 7.48 31.95
C TYR A 861 -40.71 7.45 30.43
N ILE A 862 -39.49 7.74 29.94
CA ILE A 862 -39.18 7.67 28.51
C ILE A 862 -39.29 6.20 28.02
N ARG A 863 -38.86 5.22 28.83
CA ARG A 863 -39.00 3.78 28.50
C ARG A 863 -40.46 3.33 28.50
N SER A 864 -41.25 3.69 29.50
CA SER A 864 -42.66 3.27 29.58
C SER A 864 -43.52 3.89 28.47
N ARG A 865 -43.25 5.15 28.08
CA ARG A 865 -43.91 5.81 26.95
C ARG A 865 -43.64 5.11 25.61
N LYS A 866 -42.55 4.35 25.50
CA LYS A 866 -42.17 3.59 24.30
C LYS A 866 -43.02 2.33 24.07
N VAL A 867 -43.63 1.77 25.12
CA VAL A 867 -44.52 0.59 25.03
C VAL A 867 -45.93 0.99 24.57
N LEU A 868 -46.37 2.20 24.90
CA LEU A 868 -47.70 2.70 24.53
C LEU A 868 -47.81 3.14 23.06
N VAL A 869 -46.73 3.55 22.40
CA VAL A 869 -46.71 4.02 21.00
C VAL A 869 -46.71 2.87 19.96
N HIS A 870 -46.95 1.62 20.41
CA HIS A 870 -47.18 0.46 19.54
C HIS A 870 -48.54 -0.22 19.73
N PHE A 871 -49.39 0.27 20.65
CA PHE A 871 -50.76 -0.24 20.82
C PHE A 871 -51.83 0.85 21.05
N VAL A 872 -51.46 2.14 20.95
CA VAL A 872 -52.35 3.33 20.88
C VAL A 872 -51.79 4.29 19.84
#